data_AF-A0A6P8NZ65-F1
#
_entry.id   AF-A0A6P8NZ65-F1
#
_cell.length_a   1.000
_cell.length_b   1.000
_cell.length_c   1.000
_cell.angle_alpha   90.00
_cell.angle_beta   90.00
_cell.angle_gamma   90.00
#
_symmetry.space_group_name_H-M   'P 1'
#
loop_
_entity.id
_entity.type
_entity.pdbx_description
1 polymer ?
#
loop_
_entity_poly.entity_id
_entity_poly.type
_entity_poly.pdbx_seq_one_letter_code
_entity_poly.pdbx_strand_id
1 'polypeptide(L)'
;MNGETDLEMTAPKNQGRWSQEDMLSLLDCMKNNLPTSDNCKFKTTESHLDWDKVAFKDYSGAMCRQKWVEISNEVRKFRTLTELILDATEHVKNPYKGKKLKKHPEFPKKPLTPYFRFFMEKRAKYAKLHPEMSNLDLTKILSKKYKELPEKKKMKYIQDFQREKLEFEKNLARFREEHPDLIPSEKKSDIPEKPKTPQQLWYNHERKVYLKVRPDATTKEVKDSLGKQWSQLSDKKRLKWIHKALEQRKQYEGIMREYMQKHPELNISEEGITKSTLTKAERQLKDKFDGRPTKPPPNSYSLYCAELMANMKDVPSTERMVLCSQQWKLLSQKDKEAYHKKCEQKKKEYEIELLRFLESLPEEEQQRVLAEEKMVGINKKRASSPASKVVVDPGKAKYKARENALKAQSDKKRGSDKEERGKLPESPKTAEEIWQQSVIGDYLARFKNDRGRALKAMEATWNNMEKKEKLMWIKKAAEDQKRYERELSDMRSPPSSTSASKKLKFQGEPKKAPMNGYQKFSQELLSNGELNHLPLKERMVEIGSRWQRISQAQKDHYKKLAEEQQRQYKVQLDVWLKSLSAQERTAYKEQTSNKRKSTGKVRGPNPKGKPSMQSKSDSDDDDDDDDDEEEDDDDDDDEEEDEEEEKGDSSEDGGDSSDSSSEDDSEEGDEDEEDDEDNESGSSSSSSSSSGESSDSDSN
;
A
#
# COMPACT_ATOMS: atom_id res chain seq x y z
N MET A 1 32.37 -26.00 79.58
CA MET A 1 32.69 -26.51 78.22
C MET A 1 31.36 -26.72 77.54
N ASN A 2 30.90 -25.69 76.82
CA ASN A 2 30.96 -25.59 75.34
C ASN A 2 29.82 -26.45 74.75
N GLY A 3 28.70 -25.82 74.41
CA GLY A 3 28.31 -25.52 73.01
C GLY A 3 27.10 -26.44 72.70
N GLU A 4 26.01 -26.05 72.07
CA GLU A 4 25.86 -25.22 70.88
C GLU A 4 24.55 -24.41 70.95
N THR A 5 24.63 -23.21 70.40
CA THR A 5 23.50 -22.35 70.04
C THR A 5 22.97 -22.80 68.69
N ASP A 6 21.71 -23.26 68.63
CA ASP A 6 20.99 -23.37 67.36
C ASP A 6 20.01 -22.19 67.24
N LEU A 7 20.31 -21.34 66.26
CA LEU A 7 19.60 -20.12 65.90
C LEU A 7 18.59 -20.49 64.81
N GLU A 8 17.39 -20.91 65.22
CA GLU A 8 16.30 -21.17 64.28
C GLU A 8 15.71 -19.83 63.81
N MET A 9 16.31 -19.27 62.76
CA MET A 9 15.79 -18.13 62.01
C MET A 9 14.58 -18.60 61.18
N THR A 10 13.38 -18.25 61.64
CA THR A 10 12.15 -18.44 60.88
C THR A 10 12.15 -17.55 59.63
N ALA A 11 12.48 -18.13 58.47
CA ALA A 11 12.28 -17.49 57.17
C ALA A 11 10.77 -17.39 56.85
N PRO A 12 10.24 -16.22 56.44
CA PRO A 12 8.83 -16.08 56.09
C PRO A 12 8.55 -16.73 54.73
N LYS A 13 8.04 -17.96 54.74
CA LYS A 13 7.54 -18.68 53.56
C LYS A 13 6.22 -18.05 53.07
N ASN A 14 6.28 -16.99 52.26
CA ASN A 14 5.18 -16.65 51.32
C ASN A 14 5.53 -15.66 50.18
N GLN A 15 6.80 -15.44 49.83
CA GLN A 15 7.21 -14.36 48.91
C GLN A 15 7.15 -14.71 47.39
N GLY A 16 6.50 -15.82 47.00
CA GLY A 16 6.53 -16.29 45.61
C GLY A 16 5.28 -16.04 44.75
N ARG A 17 4.14 -15.65 45.33
CA ARG A 17 2.85 -15.63 44.60
C ARG A 17 2.34 -14.21 44.36
N TRP A 18 2.73 -13.62 43.24
CA TRP A 18 2.15 -12.37 42.74
C TRP A 18 0.64 -12.54 42.51
N SER A 19 -0.18 -11.80 43.24
CA SER A 19 -1.63 -11.76 43.00
C SER A 19 -1.97 -10.90 41.78
N GLN A 20 -3.19 -11.03 41.26
CA GLN A 20 -3.70 -10.13 40.21
C GLN A 20 -3.64 -8.67 40.65
N GLU A 21 -3.93 -8.39 41.92
CA GLU A 21 -3.88 -7.05 42.50
C GLU A 21 -2.45 -6.50 42.58
N ASP A 22 -1.47 -7.36 42.90
CA ASP A 22 -0.05 -6.95 42.91
C ASP A 22 0.46 -6.66 41.51
N MET A 23 0.07 -7.47 40.52
CA MET A 23 0.41 -7.21 39.11
C MET A 23 -0.21 -5.91 38.60
N LEU A 24 -1.45 -5.60 38.99
CA LEU A 24 -2.08 -4.32 38.66
C LEU A 24 -1.42 -3.13 39.38
N SER A 25 -1.03 -3.33 40.63
CA SER A 25 -0.32 -2.32 41.43
C SER A 25 1.05 -1.99 40.82
N LEU A 26 1.78 -3.01 40.34
CA LEU A 26 3.02 -2.82 39.59
C LEU A 26 2.80 -1.96 38.34
N LEU A 27 1.80 -2.28 37.54
CA LEU A 27 1.49 -1.56 36.30
C LEU A 27 1.09 -0.10 36.57
N ASP A 28 0.38 0.16 37.66
CA ASP A 28 0.06 1.52 38.10
C ASP A 28 1.30 2.29 38.60
N CYS A 29 2.16 1.64 39.40
CA CYS A 29 3.43 2.21 39.83
C CYS A 29 4.34 2.55 38.64
N MET A 30 4.41 1.67 37.64
CA MET A 30 5.13 1.95 36.39
C MET A 30 4.56 3.15 35.67
N LYS A 31 3.23 3.22 35.50
CA LYS A 31 2.53 4.33 34.83
C LYS A 31 2.79 5.67 35.53
N ASN A 32 2.75 5.69 36.87
CA ASN A 32 2.95 6.90 37.67
C ASN A 32 4.40 7.41 37.61
N ASN A 33 5.36 6.54 37.26
CA ASN A 33 6.77 6.88 37.08
C ASN A 33 7.16 7.18 35.62
N LEU A 34 6.20 7.22 34.68
CA LEU A 34 6.47 7.61 33.29
C LEU A 34 6.47 9.13 33.07
N PRO A 35 7.28 9.65 32.12
CA PRO A 35 7.18 11.02 31.68
C PRO A 35 5.79 11.34 31.13
N THR A 36 5.28 12.56 31.37
CA THR A 36 3.95 13.00 30.91
C THR A 36 3.76 12.92 29.38
N SER A 37 4.85 12.90 28.60
CA SER A 37 4.81 12.67 27.15
C SER A 37 5.69 11.48 26.73
N ASP A 38 5.12 10.28 26.78
CA ASP A 38 5.78 9.06 26.29
C ASP A 38 5.62 8.90 24.78
N ASN A 39 6.60 9.39 24.02
CA ASN A 39 6.63 9.36 22.54
C ASN A 39 7.72 8.43 21.99
N CYS A 40 8.48 7.79 22.86
CA CYS A 40 9.59 6.92 22.49
C CYS A 40 9.12 5.47 22.33
N LYS A 41 9.97 4.63 21.72
CA LYS A 41 9.71 3.18 21.69
C LYS A 41 9.75 2.64 23.12
N PHE A 42 8.86 1.71 23.47
CA PHE A 42 8.76 1.21 24.85
C PHE A 42 10.12 0.80 25.45
N LYS A 43 10.98 0.08 24.71
CA LYS A 43 12.32 -0.32 25.18
C LYS A 43 13.21 0.85 25.62
N THR A 44 13.07 2.00 24.95
CA THR A 44 13.83 3.22 25.29
C THR A 44 13.31 3.88 26.56
N THR A 45 11.99 3.91 26.74
CA THR A 45 11.37 4.45 27.96
C THR A 45 11.61 3.50 29.15
N GLU A 46 11.54 2.19 28.91
CA GLU A 46 11.79 1.11 29.88
C GLU A 46 13.23 1.11 30.39
N SER A 47 14.24 1.30 29.53
CA SER A 47 15.65 1.36 29.95
C SER A 47 15.97 2.56 30.83
N HIS A 48 15.15 3.62 30.78
CA HIS A 48 15.31 4.81 31.61
C HIS A 48 14.37 4.80 32.83
N LEU A 49 13.62 3.73 33.04
CA LEU A 49 12.72 3.60 34.18
C LEU A 49 13.53 3.29 35.44
N ASP A 50 13.32 4.08 36.47
CA ASP A 50 13.94 3.89 37.78
C ASP A 50 13.14 2.84 38.57
N TRP A 51 13.63 1.60 38.54
CA TRP A 51 12.92 0.46 39.13
C TRP A 51 12.84 0.53 40.66
N ASP A 52 13.75 1.25 41.32
CA ASP A 52 13.68 1.46 42.77
C ASP A 52 12.51 2.38 43.14
N LYS A 53 12.10 3.27 42.24
CA LYS A 53 10.88 4.09 42.39
C LYS A 53 9.59 3.37 41.99
N VAL A 54 9.71 2.25 41.27
CA VAL A 54 8.59 1.38 40.89
C VAL A 54 8.35 0.29 41.95
N ALA A 55 9.34 0.02 42.80
CA ALA A 55 9.22 -0.87 43.95
C ALA A 55 8.03 -0.47 44.84
N PHE A 56 7.29 -1.47 45.31
CA PHE A 56 6.10 -1.24 46.13
C PHE A 56 5.87 -2.44 47.08
N LYS A 57 5.27 -2.18 48.24
CA LYS A 57 5.13 -3.17 49.33
C LYS A 57 6.49 -3.81 49.65
N ASP A 58 6.57 -5.13 49.64
CA ASP A 58 7.78 -5.92 49.89
C ASP A 58 8.49 -6.32 48.58
N TYR A 59 8.04 -5.83 47.42
CA TYR A 59 8.64 -6.14 46.12
C TYR A 59 9.72 -5.12 45.79
N SER A 60 10.97 -5.60 45.63
CA SER A 60 12.10 -4.78 45.21
C SER A 60 12.00 -4.37 43.74
N GLY A 61 12.74 -3.33 43.34
CA GLY A 61 12.79 -2.89 41.95
C GLY A 61 13.19 -4.01 40.97
N ALA A 62 14.08 -4.92 41.39
CA ALA A 62 14.46 -6.10 40.63
C ALA A 62 13.29 -7.08 40.43
N MET A 63 12.50 -7.35 41.47
CA MET A 63 11.31 -8.21 41.40
C MET A 63 10.23 -7.59 40.50
N CYS A 64 10.02 -6.27 40.62
CA CYS A 64 9.11 -5.50 39.75
C CYS A 64 9.53 -5.57 38.28
N ARG A 65 10.83 -5.44 37.99
CA ARG A 65 11.38 -5.56 36.63
C ARG A 65 11.17 -6.94 36.06
N GLN A 66 11.47 -7.99 36.82
CA GLN A 66 11.27 -9.38 36.40
C GLN A 66 9.80 -9.65 36.08
N LYS A 67 8.90 -9.22 36.96
CA LYS A 67 7.46 -9.41 36.76
C LYS A 67 6.93 -8.64 35.56
N TRP A 68 7.43 -7.43 35.33
CA TRP A 68 7.11 -6.67 34.13
C TRP A 68 7.55 -7.41 32.86
N VAL A 69 8.75 -8.00 32.82
CA VAL A 69 9.21 -8.79 31.67
C VAL A 69 8.24 -9.93 31.36
N GLU A 70 7.82 -10.69 32.39
CA GLU A 70 6.83 -11.76 32.27
C GLU A 70 5.51 -11.27 31.67
N ILE A 71 4.92 -10.20 32.24
CA ILE A 71 3.64 -9.64 31.77
C ILE A 71 3.79 -9.08 30.34
N SER A 72 4.91 -8.41 30.04
CA SER A 72 5.16 -7.78 28.74
C SER A 72 5.33 -8.78 27.60
N ASN A 73 5.72 -10.04 27.89
CA ASN A 73 5.82 -11.12 26.90
C ASN A 73 4.45 -11.54 26.36
N GLU A 74 3.39 -11.36 27.16
CA GLU A 74 2.03 -11.77 26.82
C GLU A 74 1.25 -10.70 26.03
N VAL A 75 1.84 -9.51 25.86
CA VAL A 75 1.27 -8.37 25.13
C VAL A 75 2.11 -7.96 23.94
N ARG A 76 1.49 -7.27 22.96
CA ARG A 76 2.13 -6.98 21.66
C ARG A 76 3.10 -5.79 21.77
N LYS A 77 4.40 -6.04 21.52
CA LYS A 77 5.52 -5.12 21.78
C LYS A 77 5.82 -4.02 20.72
N PHE A 78 4.81 -3.46 20.03
CA PHE A 78 5.04 -2.52 18.90
C PHE A 78 4.61 -1.06 19.16
N ARG A 79 4.74 -0.58 20.40
CA ARG A 79 4.10 0.66 20.88
C ARG A 79 4.97 1.44 21.89
N THR A 80 4.43 2.51 22.47
CA THR A 80 5.02 3.24 23.62
C THR A 80 4.86 2.42 24.91
N LEU A 81 5.60 2.76 25.97
CA LEU A 81 5.52 2.02 27.24
C LEU A 81 4.15 2.24 27.91
N THR A 82 3.58 3.44 27.78
CA THR A 82 2.24 3.78 28.25
C THR A 82 1.16 2.90 27.60
N GLU A 83 1.19 2.75 26.28
CA GLU A 83 0.25 1.88 25.56
C GLU A 83 0.45 0.41 25.92
N LEU A 84 1.69 -0.02 26.15
CA LEU A 84 2.02 -1.39 26.54
C LEU A 84 1.52 -1.72 27.97
N ILE A 85 1.63 -0.77 28.90
CA ILE A 85 1.09 -0.89 30.26
C ILE A 85 -0.44 -0.99 30.24
N LEU A 86 -1.13 -0.27 29.36
CA LEU A 86 -2.58 -0.39 29.19
C LEU A 86 -2.97 -1.78 28.69
N ASP A 87 -2.31 -2.28 27.65
CA ASP A 87 -2.54 -3.64 27.12
C ASP A 87 -2.20 -4.70 28.19
N ALA A 88 -1.12 -4.53 28.95
CA ALA A 88 -0.71 -5.40 30.06
C ALA A 88 -1.73 -5.40 31.20
N THR A 89 -2.29 -4.23 31.53
CA THR A 89 -3.34 -4.07 32.55
C THR A 89 -4.60 -4.83 32.12
N GLU A 90 -4.98 -4.72 30.85
CA GLU A 90 -6.11 -5.47 30.29
C GLU A 90 -5.85 -6.98 30.28
N HIS A 91 -4.63 -7.40 29.96
CA HIS A 91 -4.25 -8.82 29.99
C HIS A 91 -4.31 -9.40 31.41
N VAL A 92 -3.77 -8.69 32.41
CA VAL A 92 -3.81 -9.11 33.81
C VAL A 92 -5.24 -9.16 34.34
N LYS A 93 -6.12 -8.25 33.90
CA LYS A 93 -7.56 -8.28 34.26
C LYS A 93 -8.29 -9.44 33.60
N ASN A 94 -8.05 -9.65 32.30
CA ASN A 94 -8.76 -10.64 31.50
C ASN A 94 -7.76 -11.55 30.74
N PRO A 95 -7.13 -12.53 31.42
CA PRO A 95 -6.07 -13.37 30.82
C PRO A 95 -6.53 -14.19 29.60
N TYR A 96 -7.83 -14.51 29.54
CA TYR A 96 -8.44 -15.31 28.50
C TYR A 96 -9.06 -14.49 27.36
N LYS A 97 -8.91 -13.17 27.32
CA LYS A 97 -9.49 -12.35 26.26
C LYS A 97 -8.83 -12.61 24.90
N GLY A 98 -9.61 -12.54 23.83
CA GLY A 98 -9.09 -12.65 22.45
C GLY A 98 -8.63 -14.07 22.07
N LYS A 99 -7.38 -14.23 21.64
CA LYS A 99 -6.86 -15.52 21.11
C LYS A 99 -6.85 -16.65 22.16
N LYS A 100 -6.78 -16.31 23.45
CA LYS A 100 -6.78 -17.28 24.56
C LYS A 100 -8.18 -17.67 25.04
N LEU A 101 -9.25 -17.16 24.42
CA LEU A 101 -10.64 -17.42 24.84
C LEU A 101 -11.00 -18.91 24.81
N LYS A 102 -10.51 -19.63 23.80
CA LYS A 102 -10.70 -21.09 23.68
C LYS A 102 -9.98 -21.90 24.76
N LYS A 103 -9.04 -21.29 25.50
CA LYS A 103 -8.35 -21.91 26.63
C LYS A 103 -9.04 -21.64 27.98
N HIS A 104 -10.14 -20.87 28.00
CA HIS A 104 -10.88 -20.63 29.22
C HIS A 104 -11.48 -21.94 29.75
N PRO A 105 -11.37 -22.26 31.05
CA PRO A 105 -11.83 -23.52 31.62
C PRO A 105 -13.32 -23.83 31.34
N GLU A 106 -14.15 -22.78 31.32
CA GLU A 106 -15.59 -22.88 31.07
C GLU A 106 -15.97 -22.68 29.60
N PHE A 107 -15.00 -22.48 28.69
CA PHE A 107 -15.30 -22.38 27.26
C PHE A 107 -15.76 -23.75 26.75
N PRO A 108 -16.97 -23.86 26.17
CA PRO A 108 -17.47 -25.15 25.70
C PRO A 108 -16.54 -25.74 24.63
N LYS A 109 -16.26 -27.04 24.73
CA LYS A 109 -15.48 -27.77 23.72
C LYS A 109 -16.38 -28.12 22.54
N LYS A 110 -15.86 -28.01 21.32
CA LYS A 110 -16.60 -28.39 20.12
C LYS A 110 -16.99 -29.88 20.20
N PRO A 111 -18.22 -30.25 19.79
CA PRO A 111 -18.62 -31.64 19.69
C PRO A 111 -17.77 -32.36 18.64
N LEU A 112 -17.52 -33.66 18.85
CA LEU A 112 -16.78 -34.48 17.89
C LEU A 112 -17.66 -34.80 16.68
N THR A 113 -17.14 -34.62 15.46
CA THR A 113 -17.85 -35.02 14.25
C THR A 113 -18.16 -36.52 14.25
N PRO A 114 -19.16 -36.99 13.48
CA PRO A 114 -19.55 -38.39 13.46
C PRO A 114 -18.39 -39.36 13.20
N TYR A 115 -17.49 -39.03 12.27
CA TYR A 115 -16.27 -39.79 12.03
C TYR A 115 -15.30 -39.77 13.22
N PHE A 116 -14.98 -38.60 13.77
CA PHE A 116 -14.04 -38.51 14.91
C PHE A 116 -14.56 -39.22 16.16
N ARG A 117 -15.88 -39.23 16.37
CA ARG A 117 -16.54 -39.99 17.43
C ARG A 117 -16.30 -41.50 17.24
N PHE A 118 -16.53 -42.00 16.03
CA PHE A 118 -16.26 -43.40 15.67
C PHE A 118 -14.77 -43.74 15.81
N PHE A 119 -13.90 -42.85 15.32
CA PHE A 119 -12.45 -43.00 15.38
C PHE A 119 -11.97 -43.14 16.83
N MET A 120 -12.39 -42.24 17.73
CA MET A 120 -12.03 -42.32 19.16
C MET A 120 -12.54 -43.61 19.83
N GLU A 121 -13.76 -44.06 19.52
CA GLU A 121 -14.33 -45.29 20.11
C GLU A 121 -13.60 -46.56 19.65
N LYS A 122 -13.13 -46.60 18.39
CA LYS A 122 -12.52 -47.80 17.80
C LYS A 122 -11.00 -47.80 17.83
N ARG A 123 -10.34 -46.64 17.83
CA ARG A 123 -8.87 -46.50 17.83
C ARG A 123 -8.22 -47.29 18.95
N ALA A 124 -8.70 -47.16 20.19
CA ALA A 124 -8.11 -47.87 21.32
C ALA A 124 -8.22 -49.40 21.20
N LYS A 125 -9.26 -49.92 20.53
CA LYS A 125 -9.45 -51.36 20.32
C LYS A 125 -8.56 -51.88 19.20
N TYR A 126 -8.47 -51.14 18.10
CA TYR A 126 -7.63 -51.52 16.97
C TYR A 126 -6.14 -51.34 17.25
N ALA A 127 -5.74 -50.35 18.06
CA ALA A 127 -4.35 -50.21 18.53
C ALA A 127 -3.91 -51.42 19.37
N LYS A 128 -4.82 -52.01 20.15
CA LYS A 128 -4.55 -53.25 20.91
C LYS A 128 -4.53 -54.51 20.04
N LEU A 129 -5.32 -54.54 18.96
CA LEU A 129 -5.38 -55.67 18.02
C LEU A 129 -4.23 -55.65 17.01
N HIS A 130 -3.66 -54.48 16.75
CA HIS A 130 -2.51 -54.28 15.88
C HIS A 130 -1.44 -53.43 16.58
N PRO A 131 -0.76 -53.96 17.62
CA PRO A 131 0.27 -53.22 18.36
C PRO A 131 1.48 -52.82 17.50
N GLU A 132 1.75 -53.59 16.44
CA GLU A 132 2.84 -53.34 15.49
C GLU A 132 2.49 -52.33 14.38
N MET A 133 1.21 -51.93 14.25
CA MET A 133 0.82 -50.96 13.22
C MET A 133 0.93 -49.53 13.72
N SER A 134 1.46 -48.66 12.84
CA SER A 134 1.61 -47.24 13.15
C SER A 134 0.24 -46.56 13.34
N ASN A 135 0.22 -45.49 14.10
CA ASN A 135 -0.98 -44.67 14.32
C ASN A 135 -1.55 -44.10 12.99
N LEU A 136 -0.66 -43.87 12.01
CA LEU A 136 -1.02 -43.36 10.69
C LEU A 136 -1.75 -44.44 9.87
N ASP A 137 -1.27 -45.69 9.93
CA ASP A 137 -1.93 -46.83 9.27
C ASP A 137 -3.26 -47.17 9.93
N LEU A 138 -3.32 -47.08 11.25
CA LEU A 138 -4.56 -47.24 12.01
C LEU A 138 -5.61 -46.20 11.62
N THR A 139 -5.20 -44.95 11.37
CA THR A 139 -6.10 -43.88 10.93
C THR A 139 -6.65 -44.12 9.53
N LYS A 140 -5.81 -44.57 8.59
CA LYS A 140 -6.26 -44.97 7.24
C LYS A 140 -7.27 -46.11 7.28
N ILE A 141 -7.02 -47.13 8.10
CA ILE A 141 -7.92 -48.28 8.25
C ILE A 141 -9.27 -47.85 8.86
N LEU A 142 -9.25 -47.01 9.89
CA LEU A 142 -10.47 -46.55 10.53
C LEU A 142 -11.29 -45.59 9.64
N SER A 143 -10.63 -44.76 8.83
CA SER A 143 -11.30 -43.95 7.80
C SER A 143 -12.04 -44.83 6.78
N LYS A 144 -11.35 -45.83 6.22
CA LYS A 144 -11.97 -46.78 5.28
C LYS A 144 -13.11 -47.57 5.93
N LYS A 145 -12.92 -48.05 7.16
CA LYS A 145 -13.97 -48.75 7.93
C LYS A 145 -15.18 -47.86 8.22
N TYR A 146 -14.97 -46.56 8.44
CA TYR A 146 -16.07 -45.62 8.61
C TYR A 146 -16.85 -45.40 7.31
N LYS A 147 -16.16 -45.23 6.17
CA LYS A 147 -16.79 -45.12 4.86
C LYS A 147 -17.65 -46.36 4.53
N GLU A 148 -17.14 -47.55 4.84
CA GLU A 148 -17.82 -48.85 4.66
C GLU A 148 -18.95 -49.15 5.66
N LEU A 149 -19.14 -48.34 6.72
CA LEU A 149 -20.19 -48.60 7.71
C LEU A 149 -21.59 -48.48 7.09
N PRO A 150 -22.52 -49.38 7.42
CA PRO A 150 -23.92 -49.24 7.05
C PRO A 150 -24.51 -47.92 7.56
N GLU A 151 -25.35 -47.30 6.74
CA GLU A 151 -25.95 -46.00 7.03
C GLU A 151 -26.67 -45.98 8.39
N LYS A 152 -27.37 -47.07 8.75
CA LYS A 152 -28.04 -47.21 10.05
C LYS A 152 -27.08 -47.09 11.25
N LYS A 153 -25.82 -47.53 11.11
CA LYS A 153 -24.80 -47.41 12.17
C LYS A 153 -24.16 -46.02 12.16
N LYS A 154 -23.97 -45.40 10.99
CA LYS A 154 -23.54 -44.00 10.85
C LYS A 154 -24.55 -43.04 11.48
N MET A 155 -25.84 -43.28 11.26
CA MET A 155 -26.94 -42.48 11.80
C MET A 155 -26.89 -42.33 13.33
N LYS A 156 -26.39 -43.33 14.07
CA LYS A 156 -26.16 -43.20 15.52
C LYS A 156 -25.17 -42.07 15.83
N TYR A 157 -23.99 -42.09 15.19
CA TYR A 157 -22.95 -41.09 15.40
C TYR A 157 -23.39 -39.70 14.90
N ILE A 158 -24.16 -39.64 13.81
CA ILE A 158 -24.75 -38.40 13.29
C ILE A 158 -25.74 -37.80 14.30
N GLN A 159 -26.64 -38.61 14.87
CA GLN A 159 -27.61 -38.14 15.86
C GLN A 159 -26.94 -37.69 17.17
N ASP A 160 -25.91 -38.41 17.62
CA ASP A 160 -25.16 -38.02 18.81
C ASP A 160 -24.38 -36.70 18.57
N PHE A 161 -23.79 -36.51 17.38
CA PHE A 161 -23.18 -35.22 16.99
C PHE A 161 -24.20 -34.08 16.95
N GLN A 162 -25.38 -34.29 16.35
CA GLN A 162 -26.43 -33.27 16.31
C GLN A 162 -26.90 -32.87 17.72
N ARG A 163 -27.04 -33.84 18.62
CA ARG A 163 -27.42 -33.59 20.02
C ARG A 163 -26.36 -32.77 20.76
N GLU A 164 -25.10 -33.19 20.66
CA GLU A 164 -23.99 -32.48 21.31
C GLU A 164 -23.71 -31.11 20.67
N LYS A 165 -23.99 -30.94 19.38
CA LYS A 165 -23.95 -29.64 18.71
C LYS A 165 -24.98 -28.67 19.28
N LEU A 166 -26.23 -29.11 19.48
CA LEU A 166 -27.25 -28.30 20.13
C LEU A 166 -26.89 -27.96 21.58
N GLU A 167 -26.34 -28.92 22.31
CA GLU A 167 -25.87 -28.69 23.68
C GLU A 167 -24.66 -27.74 23.74
N PHE A 168 -23.72 -27.87 22.80
CA PHE A 168 -22.61 -26.95 22.61
C PHE A 168 -23.10 -25.53 22.31
N GLU A 169 -24.07 -25.37 21.40
CA GLU A 169 -24.66 -24.06 21.09
C GLU A 169 -25.33 -23.43 22.31
N LYS A 170 -26.06 -24.23 23.09
CA LYS A 170 -26.69 -23.78 24.34
C LYS A 170 -25.66 -23.40 25.41
N ASN A 171 -24.64 -24.21 25.60
CA ASN A 171 -23.56 -23.94 26.57
C ASN A 171 -22.71 -22.75 26.12
N LEU A 172 -22.52 -22.56 24.81
CA LEU A 172 -21.83 -21.39 24.27
C LEU A 172 -22.66 -20.13 24.44
N ALA A 173 -23.99 -20.20 24.29
CA ALA A 173 -24.88 -19.09 24.61
C ALA A 173 -24.81 -18.74 26.11
N ARG A 174 -24.86 -19.73 27.00
CA ARG A 174 -24.69 -19.51 28.45
C ARG A 174 -23.32 -18.92 28.79
N PHE A 175 -22.24 -19.46 28.23
CA PHE A 175 -20.89 -18.91 28.38
C PHE A 175 -20.84 -17.45 27.92
N ARG A 176 -21.62 -17.09 26.89
CA ARG A 176 -21.73 -15.71 26.43
C ARG A 176 -22.46 -14.77 27.37
N GLU A 177 -23.41 -15.29 28.13
CA GLU A 177 -24.14 -14.53 29.15
C GLU A 177 -23.33 -14.41 30.46
N GLU A 178 -22.63 -15.46 30.85
CA GLU A 178 -21.86 -15.53 32.11
C GLU A 178 -20.49 -14.83 32.02
N HIS A 179 -19.90 -14.75 30.83
CA HIS A 179 -18.57 -14.14 30.61
C HIS A 179 -18.61 -12.98 29.60
N PRO A 180 -19.42 -11.93 29.82
CA PRO A 180 -19.56 -10.81 28.89
C PRO A 180 -18.24 -10.04 28.67
N ASP A 181 -17.33 -10.05 29.64
CA ASP A 181 -16.04 -9.34 29.60
C ASP A 181 -14.95 -10.07 28.79
N LEU A 182 -15.08 -11.38 28.59
CA LEU A 182 -14.13 -12.22 27.85
C LEU A 182 -14.47 -12.34 26.37
N ILE A 183 -15.75 -12.24 26.06
CA ILE A 183 -16.19 -12.07 24.70
C ILE A 183 -15.74 -10.68 24.29
N PRO A 184 -15.01 -10.54 23.17
CA PRO A 184 -14.85 -9.24 22.57
C PRO A 184 -16.26 -8.71 22.43
N SER A 185 -16.61 -7.72 23.23
CA SER A 185 -17.82 -6.97 22.99
C SER A 185 -17.67 -6.59 21.53
N GLU A 186 -18.50 -7.15 20.66
CA GLU A 186 -19.06 -6.33 19.62
C GLU A 186 -19.84 -5.26 20.38
N LYS A 187 -19.13 -4.32 21.00
CA LYS A 187 -19.25 -2.96 20.54
C LYS A 187 -19.08 -3.09 19.02
N LYS A 188 -20.18 -3.42 18.34
CA LYS A 188 -20.76 -2.49 17.38
C LYS A 188 -20.65 -1.15 18.09
N SER A 189 -19.45 -0.60 18.04
CA SER A 189 -19.20 0.78 18.32
C SER A 189 -20.33 1.47 17.59
N ASP A 190 -21.05 2.39 18.22
CA ASP A 190 -22.10 3.16 17.53
C ASP A 190 -21.62 3.79 16.21
N ILE A 191 -20.30 3.74 15.93
CA ILE A 191 -19.67 3.82 14.61
C ILE A 191 -20.48 3.02 13.57
N PRO A 192 -21.10 3.74 12.61
CA PRO A 192 -21.82 3.13 11.49
C PRO A 192 -20.95 2.14 10.69
N GLU A 193 -21.56 1.05 10.19
CA GLU A 193 -20.90 0.08 9.33
C GLU A 193 -20.52 0.67 7.97
N LYS A 194 -19.31 0.35 7.48
CA LYS A 194 -18.86 0.79 6.15
C LYS A 194 -19.76 0.25 5.04
N PRO A 195 -20.01 1.04 3.99
CA PRO A 195 -20.87 0.64 2.88
C PRO A 195 -20.22 -0.47 2.06
N LYS A 196 -21.06 -1.41 1.59
CA LYS A 196 -20.64 -2.60 0.83
C LYS A 196 -20.44 -2.27 -0.65
N THR A 197 -19.55 -3.00 -1.33
CA THR A 197 -19.35 -2.87 -2.77
C THR A 197 -20.53 -3.46 -3.57
N PRO A 198 -20.71 -3.09 -4.86
CA PRO A 198 -21.78 -3.66 -5.69
C PRO A 198 -21.73 -5.19 -5.74
N GLN A 199 -20.53 -5.76 -5.91
CA GLN A 199 -20.32 -7.21 -5.89
C GLN A 199 -20.70 -7.84 -4.54
N GLN A 200 -20.32 -7.22 -3.42
CA GLN A 200 -20.68 -7.72 -2.09
C GLN A 200 -22.19 -7.68 -1.84
N LEU A 201 -22.87 -6.63 -2.30
CA LEU A 201 -24.33 -6.52 -2.18
C LEU A 201 -25.05 -7.59 -2.99
N TRP A 202 -24.61 -7.79 -4.23
CA TRP A 202 -25.13 -8.86 -5.08
C TRP A 202 -24.83 -10.23 -4.48
N TYR A 203 -23.59 -10.49 -4.07
CA TYR A 203 -23.17 -11.77 -3.49
C TYR A 203 -23.98 -12.11 -2.24
N ASN A 204 -24.17 -11.16 -1.32
CA ASN A 204 -24.99 -11.39 -0.12
C ASN A 204 -26.47 -11.64 -0.45
N HIS A 205 -26.99 -11.02 -1.50
CA HIS A 205 -28.35 -11.27 -1.98
C HIS A 205 -28.47 -12.67 -2.59
N GLU A 206 -27.62 -13.00 -3.55
CA GLU A 206 -27.67 -14.28 -4.24
C GLU A 206 -27.27 -15.44 -3.34
N ARG A 207 -26.36 -15.25 -2.39
CA ARG A 207 -26.01 -16.27 -1.39
C ARG A 207 -27.22 -16.71 -0.59
N LYS A 208 -28.07 -15.76 -0.16
CA LYS A 208 -29.31 -16.08 0.56
C LYS A 208 -30.31 -16.84 -0.32
N VAL A 209 -30.35 -16.56 -1.62
CA VAL A 209 -31.21 -17.29 -2.57
C VAL A 209 -30.64 -18.68 -2.87
N TYR A 210 -29.34 -18.79 -3.08
CA TYR A 210 -28.62 -20.02 -3.37
C TYR A 210 -28.75 -21.03 -2.22
N LEU A 211 -28.49 -20.60 -0.98
CA LEU A 211 -28.61 -21.45 0.21
C LEU A 211 -30.06 -21.85 0.54
N LYS A 212 -31.07 -21.09 0.08
CA LYS A 212 -32.47 -21.51 0.20
C LYS A 212 -32.81 -22.68 -0.73
N VAL A 213 -32.16 -22.76 -1.89
CA VAL A 213 -32.40 -23.82 -2.88
C VAL A 213 -31.47 -25.00 -2.65
N ARG A 214 -30.26 -24.76 -2.13
CA ARG A 214 -29.27 -25.78 -1.75
C ARG A 214 -28.75 -25.51 -0.33
N PRO A 215 -29.49 -25.95 0.71
CA PRO A 215 -29.08 -25.77 2.10
C PRO A 215 -27.82 -26.54 2.49
N ASP A 216 -27.49 -27.58 1.73
CA ASP A 216 -26.35 -28.49 1.87
C ASP A 216 -25.09 -28.04 1.10
N ALA A 217 -25.18 -26.97 0.30
CA ALA A 217 -24.06 -26.50 -0.50
C ALA A 217 -22.91 -25.96 0.36
N THR A 218 -21.69 -26.39 0.06
CA THR A 218 -20.50 -25.94 0.80
C THR A 218 -20.18 -24.47 0.53
N THR A 219 -19.58 -23.79 1.51
CA THR A 219 -19.20 -22.37 1.38
C THR A 219 -18.29 -22.11 0.16
N LYS A 220 -17.43 -23.07 -0.19
CA LYS A 220 -16.56 -23.02 -1.36
C LYS A 220 -17.37 -23.05 -2.66
N GLU A 221 -18.29 -23.99 -2.81
CA GLU A 221 -19.17 -24.10 -3.97
C GLU A 221 -20.03 -22.86 -4.18
N VAL A 222 -20.60 -22.34 -3.09
CA VAL A 222 -21.41 -21.11 -3.12
C VAL A 222 -20.56 -19.93 -3.58
N LYS A 223 -19.34 -19.79 -3.06
CA LYS A 223 -18.42 -18.72 -3.45
C LYS A 223 -18.02 -18.82 -4.92
N ASP A 224 -17.64 -20.00 -5.39
CA ASP A 224 -17.18 -20.22 -6.76
C ASP A 224 -18.32 -20.06 -7.78
N SER A 225 -19.49 -20.63 -7.48
CA SER A 225 -20.69 -20.50 -8.32
C SER A 225 -21.12 -19.04 -8.47
N LEU A 226 -21.24 -18.31 -7.36
CA LEU A 226 -21.63 -16.91 -7.38
C LEU A 226 -20.52 -16.02 -7.97
N GLY A 227 -19.24 -16.34 -7.75
CA GLY A 227 -18.13 -15.64 -8.38
C GLY A 227 -18.21 -15.68 -9.92
N LYS A 228 -18.45 -16.87 -10.48
CA LYS A 228 -18.67 -17.07 -11.92
C LYS A 228 -19.89 -16.28 -12.40
N GLN A 229 -21.01 -16.37 -11.70
CA GLN A 229 -22.23 -15.64 -12.06
C GLN A 229 -22.02 -14.11 -12.07
N TRP A 230 -21.30 -13.53 -11.10
CA TRP A 230 -20.98 -12.09 -11.10
C TRP A 230 -20.22 -11.66 -12.35
N SER A 231 -19.25 -12.47 -12.78
CA SER A 231 -18.44 -12.21 -13.98
C SER A 231 -19.25 -12.28 -15.28
N GLN A 232 -20.35 -13.04 -15.28
CA GLN A 232 -21.27 -13.22 -16.41
C GLN A 232 -22.49 -12.30 -16.35
N LEU A 233 -22.67 -11.53 -15.28
CA LEU A 233 -23.78 -10.58 -15.19
C LEU A 233 -23.72 -9.55 -16.32
N SER A 234 -24.88 -9.30 -16.93
CA SER A 234 -25.03 -8.23 -17.89
C SER A 234 -24.79 -6.86 -17.24
N ASP A 235 -24.31 -5.91 -18.04
CA ASP A 235 -24.08 -4.52 -17.65
C ASP A 235 -25.31 -3.89 -16.97
N LYS A 236 -26.52 -4.15 -17.49
CA LYS A 236 -27.79 -3.67 -16.90
C LYS A 236 -28.03 -4.24 -15.49
N LYS A 237 -27.68 -5.51 -15.24
CA LYS A 237 -27.81 -6.12 -13.90
C LYS A 237 -26.74 -5.58 -12.96
N ARG A 238 -25.48 -5.45 -13.41
CA ARG A 238 -24.39 -4.85 -12.63
C ARG A 238 -24.72 -3.42 -12.20
N LEU A 239 -25.29 -2.63 -13.11
CA LEU A 239 -25.66 -1.24 -12.84
C LEU A 239 -26.68 -1.10 -11.70
N LYS A 240 -27.65 -2.03 -11.57
CA LYS A 240 -28.59 -2.04 -10.44
C LYS A 240 -27.87 -2.09 -9.10
N TRP A 241 -26.85 -2.94 -8.99
CA TRP A 241 -26.04 -3.08 -7.77
C TRP A 241 -25.10 -1.91 -7.55
N ILE A 242 -24.60 -1.30 -8.63
CA ILE A 242 -23.82 -0.06 -8.57
C ILE A 242 -24.66 1.07 -7.99
N HIS A 243 -25.89 1.28 -8.47
CA HIS A 243 -26.81 2.28 -7.92
C HIS A 243 -27.12 2.00 -6.45
N LYS A 244 -27.40 0.74 -6.09
CA LYS A 244 -27.67 0.35 -4.70
C LYS A 244 -26.47 0.60 -3.76
N ALA A 245 -25.25 0.32 -4.22
CA ALA A 245 -24.03 0.57 -3.43
C ALA A 245 -23.77 2.06 -3.24
N LEU A 246 -24.06 2.89 -4.26
CA LEU A 246 -23.94 4.34 -4.16
C LEU A 246 -24.96 4.95 -3.21
N GLU A 247 -26.20 4.48 -3.23
CA GLU A 247 -27.24 4.91 -2.30
C GLU A 247 -26.88 4.56 -0.85
N GLN A 248 -26.40 3.34 -0.60
CA GLN A 248 -25.91 2.96 0.73
C GLN A 248 -24.71 3.80 1.18
N ARG A 249 -23.82 4.18 0.25
CA ARG A 249 -22.71 5.08 0.57
C ARG A 249 -23.21 6.46 0.97
N LYS A 250 -24.17 7.03 0.24
CA LYS A 250 -24.76 8.33 0.57
C LYS A 250 -25.43 8.31 1.95
N GLN A 251 -26.14 7.24 2.27
CA GLN A 251 -26.73 7.05 3.60
C GLN A 251 -25.65 6.96 4.69
N TYR A 252 -24.60 6.19 4.45
CA TYR A 252 -23.46 6.09 5.36
C TYR A 252 -22.76 7.43 5.60
N GLU A 253 -22.52 8.20 4.54
CA GLU A 253 -21.94 9.55 4.63
C GLU A 253 -22.80 10.47 5.51
N GLY A 254 -24.13 10.39 5.40
CA GLY A 254 -25.06 11.12 6.26
C GLY A 254 -24.98 10.71 7.72
N ILE A 255 -25.11 9.40 8.00
CA ILE A 255 -25.06 8.87 9.38
C ILE A 255 -23.69 9.16 10.01
N MET A 256 -22.60 9.02 9.25
CA MET A 256 -21.26 9.27 9.75
C MET A 256 -21.02 10.77 10.05
N ARG A 257 -21.64 11.69 9.30
CA ARG A 257 -21.59 13.13 9.60
C ARG A 257 -22.26 13.44 10.93
N GLU A 258 -23.44 12.87 11.18
CA GLU A 258 -24.13 12.99 12.47
C GLU A 258 -23.32 12.36 13.61
N TYR A 259 -22.68 11.21 13.35
CA TYR A 259 -21.82 10.54 14.31
C TYR A 259 -20.59 11.37 14.68
N MET A 260 -19.90 11.95 13.69
CA MET A 260 -18.77 12.86 13.92
C MET A 260 -19.16 14.10 14.72
N GLN A 261 -20.37 14.64 14.50
CA GLN A 261 -20.86 15.77 15.27
C GLN A 261 -21.11 15.41 16.74
N LYS A 262 -21.57 14.18 17.01
CA LYS A 262 -21.81 13.66 18.37
C LYS A 262 -20.53 13.20 19.08
N HIS A 263 -19.47 12.91 18.33
CA HIS A 263 -18.20 12.38 18.83
C HIS A 263 -16.98 13.19 18.31
N PRO A 264 -16.85 14.48 18.67
CA PRO A 264 -15.74 15.32 18.24
C PRO A 264 -14.36 14.83 18.73
N GLU A 265 -14.31 13.98 19.75
CA GLU A 265 -13.10 13.39 20.33
C GLU A 265 -12.42 12.32 19.44
N LEU A 266 -13.14 11.74 18.46
CA LEU A 266 -12.66 10.57 17.71
C LEU A 266 -11.79 10.87 16.48
N ASN A 267 -11.50 12.15 16.16
CA ASN A 267 -10.62 12.60 15.07
C ASN A 267 -10.73 11.75 13.77
N ILE A 268 -11.96 11.42 13.36
CA ILE A 268 -12.22 10.56 12.19
C ILE A 268 -11.97 11.37 10.91
N SER A 269 -11.06 10.89 10.06
CA SER A 269 -10.71 11.55 8.80
C SER A 269 -11.85 11.50 7.77
N GLU A 270 -12.25 12.68 7.27
CA GLU A 270 -13.28 12.88 6.24
C GLU A 270 -12.96 12.16 4.91
N GLU A 271 -11.67 12.01 4.58
CA GLU A 271 -11.21 11.24 3.41
C GLU A 271 -11.48 9.74 3.54
N GLY A 272 -11.61 9.20 4.76
CA GLY A 272 -11.95 7.80 5.00
C GLY A 272 -13.41 7.49 4.71
N ILE A 273 -14.28 8.48 4.89
CA ILE A 273 -15.74 8.39 4.79
C ILE A 273 -16.18 8.51 3.33
N THR A 274 -15.51 9.38 2.58
CA THR A 274 -15.80 9.69 1.17
C THR A 274 -15.14 8.72 0.17
N LYS A 275 -14.48 7.64 0.63
CA LYS A 275 -13.84 6.67 -0.28
C LYS A 275 -14.86 5.97 -1.17
N SER A 276 -14.52 5.89 -2.46
CA SER A 276 -15.33 5.19 -3.46
C SER A 276 -15.49 3.70 -3.14
N THR A 277 -16.73 3.22 -3.08
CA THR A 277 -17.09 1.80 -3.01
C THR A 277 -17.04 1.08 -4.37
N LEU A 278 -16.91 1.86 -5.45
CA LEU A 278 -16.85 1.34 -6.83
C LEU A 278 -15.41 1.10 -7.28
N THR A 279 -15.21 -0.02 -7.98
CA THR A 279 -14.02 -0.31 -8.77
C THR A 279 -13.93 0.58 -10.01
N LYS A 280 -12.76 0.59 -10.67
CA LYS A 280 -12.56 1.35 -11.91
C LYS A 280 -13.51 0.93 -13.03
N ALA A 281 -13.77 -0.38 -13.18
CA ALA A 281 -14.67 -0.91 -14.19
C ALA A 281 -16.14 -0.57 -13.90
N GLU A 282 -16.58 -0.69 -12.65
CA GLU A 282 -17.94 -0.30 -12.23
C GLU A 282 -18.18 1.20 -12.41
N ARG A 283 -17.17 2.02 -12.11
CA ARG A 283 -17.23 3.47 -12.37
C ARG A 283 -17.35 3.77 -13.85
N GLN A 284 -16.54 3.15 -14.70
CA GLN A 284 -16.64 3.31 -16.14
C GLN A 284 -18.00 2.85 -16.69
N LEU A 285 -18.55 1.77 -16.14
CA LEU A 285 -19.88 1.28 -16.51
C LEU A 285 -20.98 2.29 -16.13
N LYS A 286 -20.90 2.88 -14.92
CA LYS A 286 -21.79 3.95 -14.49
C LYS A 286 -21.65 5.19 -15.39
N ASP A 287 -20.42 5.67 -15.58
CA ASP A 287 -20.12 6.84 -16.42
C ASP A 287 -20.70 6.67 -17.83
N LYS A 288 -20.56 5.47 -18.43
CA LYS A 288 -21.12 5.15 -19.75
C LYS A 288 -22.66 5.20 -19.75
N PHE A 289 -23.31 4.74 -18.67
CA PHE A 289 -24.77 4.75 -18.57
C PHE A 289 -25.32 6.16 -18.32
N ASP A 290 -24.64 6.96 -17.52
CA ASP A 290 -25.02 8.36 -17.24
C ASP A 290 -24.82 9.28 -18.46
N GLY A 291 -24.24 8.76 -19.54
CA GLY A 291 -23.93 9.56 -20.73
C GLY A 291 -22.69 10.44 -20.55
N ARG A 292 -21.83 10.15 -19.56
CA ARG A 292 -20.57 10.88 -19.38
C ARG A 292 -19.71 10.73 -20.64
N PRO A 293 -19.29 11.83 -21.27
CA PRO A 293 -18.53 11.76 -22.52
C PRO A 293 -17.20 11.05 -22.31
N THR A 294 -16.79 10.26 -23.30
CA THR A 294 -15.49 9.58 -23.26
C THR A 294 -14.40 10.51 -23.77
N LYS A 295 -13.29 10.56 -23.04
CA LYS A 295 -12.19 11.47 -23.35
C LYS A 295 -11.51 11.04 -24.65
N PRO A 296 -11.38 11.93 -25.65
CA PRO A 296 -10.79 11.57 -26.93
C PRO A 296 -9.29 11.28 -26.79
N PRO A 297 -8.69 10.52 -27.73
CA PRO A 297 -7.26 10.30 -27.77
C PRO A 297 -6.46 11.61 -27.72
N PRO A 298 -5.35 11.67 -26.97
CA PRO A 298 -4.70 12.93 -26.61
C PRO A 298 -3.94 13.61 -27.76
N ASN A 299 -3.56 12.86 -28.79
CA ASN A 299 -2.81 13.36 -29.94
C ASN A 299 -3.32 12.72 -31.25
N SER A 300 -2.92 13.29 -32.38
CA SER A 300 -3.32 12.87 -33.73
C SER A 300 -2.94 11.42 -34.04
N TYR A 301 -1.75 10.99 -33.64
CA TYR A 301 -1.29 9.61 -33.79
C TYR A 301 -2.18 8.63 -33.02
N SER A 302 -2.51 8.93 -31.76
CA SER A 302 -3.37 8.07 -30.93
C SER A 302 -4.79 8.00 -31.47
N LEU A 303 -5.28 9.10 -32.07
CA LEU A 303 -6.57 9.11 -32.75
C LEU A 303 -6.55 8.21 -33.98
N TYR A 304 -5.49 8.31 -34.79
CA TYR A 304 -5.29 7.42 -35.92
C TYR A 304 -5.22 5.95 -35.50
N CYS A 305 -4.43 5.62 -34.45
CA CYS A 305 -4.36 4.27 -33.92
C CYS A 305 -5.74 3.78 -33.43
N ALA A 306 -6.51 4.63 -32.75
CA ALA A 306 -7.84 4.25 -32.26
C ALA A 306 -8.81 3.93 -33.41
N GLU A 307 -8.79 4.71 -34.49
CA GLU A 307 -9.63 4.49 -35.66
C GLU A 307 -9.18 3.25 -36.45
N LEU A 308 -7.88 3.05 -36.61
CA LEU A 308 -7.34 1.89 -37.31
C LEU A 308 -7.56 0.58 -36.52
N MET A 309 -7.39 0.60 -35.20
CA MET A 309 -7.68 -0.55 -34.32
C MET A 309 -9.16 -0.93 -34.31
N ALA A 310 -10.08 0.03 -34.50
CA ALA A 310 -11.51 -0.26 -34.59
C ALA A 310 -11.89 -1.04 -35.86
N ASN A 311 -11.10 -0.87 -36.92
CA ASN A 311 -11.33 -1.49 -38.23
C ASN A 311 -10.62 -2.84 -38.41
N MET A 312 -9.56 -3.13 -37.63
CA MET A 312 -8.82 -4.39 -37.68
C MET A 312 -9.15 -5.25 -36.46
N LYS A 313 -10.29 -5.96 -36.47
CA LYS A 313 -10.70 -6.76 -35.31
C LYS A 313 -10.00 -8.12 -35.22
N ASP A 314 -9.55 -8.65 -36.35
CA ASP A 314 -9.01 -10.01 -36.49
C ASP A 314 -7.50 -10.12 -36.26
N VAL A 315 -6.83 -8.98 -36.05
CA VAL A 315 -5.39 -8.92 -35.77
C VAL A 315 -5.15 -8.79 -34.25
N PRO A 316 -4.23 -9.56 -33.65
CA PRO A 316 -3.88 -9.45 -32.23
C PRO A 316 -3.52 -8.02 -31.81
N SER A 317 -3.92 -7.61 -30.60
CA SER A 317 -3.82 -6.20 -30.18
C SER A 317 -2.39 -5.64 -30.17
N THR A 318 -1.39 -6.49 -29.93
CA THR A 318 0.04 -6.15 -29.97
C THR A 318 0.48 -5.86 -31.40
N GLU A 319 0.07 -6.69 -32.37
CA GLU A 319 0.35 -6.51 -33.79
C GLU A 319 -0.39 -5.29 -34.37
N ARG A 320 -1.63 -5.04 -33.95
CA ARG A 320 -2.37 -3.83 -34.37
C ARG A 320 -1.60 -2.55 -34.07
N MET A 321 -0.97 -2.46 -32.89
CA MET A 321 -0.19 -1.28 -32.52
C MET A 321 1.07 -1.11 -33.39
N VAL A 322 1.73 -2.22 -33.74
CA VAL A 322 2.89 -2.22 -34.65
C VAL A 322 2.47 -1.72 -36.03
N LEU A 323 1.35 -2.23 -36.57
CA LEU A 323 0.80 -1.78 -37.85
C LEU A 323 0.42 -0.30 -37.83
N CYS A 324 -0.20 0.18 -36.74
CA CYS A 324 -0.52 1.61 -36.59
C CYS A 324 0.73 2.50 -36.65
N SER A 325 1.83 2.08 -36.01
CA SER A 325 3.11 2.80 -36.07
C SER A 325 3.70 2.80 -37.49
N GLN A 326 3.71 1.66 -38.17
CA GLN A 326 4.26 1.55 -39.53
C GLN A 326 3.46 2.40 -40.53
N GLN A 327 2.13 2.28 -40.52
CA GLN A 327 1.29 3.07 -41.43
C GLN A 327 1.32 4.57 -41.12
N TRP A 328 1.42 4.96 -39.84
CA TRP A 328 1.63 6.37 -39.47
C TRP A 328 2.93 6.96 -40.01
N LYS A 329 4.01 6.17 -40.08
CA LYS A 329 5.27 6.64 -40.68
C LYS A 329 5.10 6.91 -42.18
N LEU A 330 4.39 6.02 -42.88
CA LEU A 330 4.14 6.09 -44.31
C LEU A 330 3.09 7.14 -44.72
N LEU A 331 2.24 7.58 -43.78
CA LEU A 331 1.23 8.62 -44.02
C LEU A 331 1.87 9.95 -44.46
N SER A 332 1.23 10.59 -45.44
CA SER A 332 1.67 11.90 -45.94
C SER A 332 1.55 12.98 -44.86
N GLN A 333 2.30 14.07 -45.01
CA GLN A 333 2.23 15.20 -44.09
C GLN A 333 0.82 15.83 -44.07
N LYS A 334 0.17 15.90 -45.24
CA LYS A 334 -1.21 16.39 -45.39
C LYS A 334 -2.20 15.54 -44.58
N ASP A 335 -2.04 14.22 -44.60
CA ASP A 335 -2.93 13.32 -43.86
C ASP A 335 -2.67 13.41 -42.36
N LYS A 336 -1.40 13.51 -41.94
CA LYS A 336 -1.02 13.74 -40.54
C LYS A 336 -1.62 15.03 -39.98
N GLU A 337 -1.62 16.10 -40.77
CA GLU A 337 -2.27 17.37 -40.43
C GLU A 337 -3.79 17.25 -40.35
N ALA A 338 -4.42 16.50 -41.26
CA ALA A 338 -5.85 16.20 -41.19
C ALA A 338 -6.23 15.48 -39.88
N TYR A 339 -5.42 14.51 -39.44
CA TYR A 339 -5.60 13.85 -38.14
C TYR A 339 -5.35 14.79 -36.95
N HIS A 340 -4.43 15.76 -37.08
CA HIS A 340 -4.25 16.80 -36.07
C HIS A 340 -5.50 17.66 -35.91
N LYS A 341 -6.04 18.15 -37.02
CA LYS A 341 -7.29 18.91 -37.04
C LYS A 341 -8.48 18.08 -36.50
N LYS A 342 -8.57 16.80 -36.87
CA LYS A 342 -9.61 15.87 -36.38
C LYS A 342 -9.50 15.63 -34.87
N CYS A 343 -8.29 15.51 -34.34
CA CYS A 343 -8.03 15.37 -32.90
C CYS A 343 -8.43 16.64 -32.12
N GLU A 344 -8.09 17.82 -32.63
CA GLU A 344 -8.53 19.09 -32.03
C GLU A 344 -10.04 19.25 -32.07
N GLN A 345 -10.68 18.89 -33.19
CA GLN A 345 -12.13 18.93 -33.33
C GLN A 345 -12.82 18.01 -32.31
N LYS A 346 -12.37 16.75 -32.19
CA LYS A 346 -12.91 15.81 -31.18
C LYS A 346 -12.68 16.27 -29.75
N LYS A 347 -11.58 16.98 -29.46
CA LYS A 347 -11.34 17.60 -28.15
C LYS A 347 -12.37 18.69 -27.85
N LYS A 348 -12.66 19.57 -28.81
CA LYS A 348 -13.69 20.61 -28.67
C LYS A 348 -15.09 20.01 -28.51
N GLU A 349 -15.42 18.99 -29.31
CA GLU A 349 -16.69 18.26 -29.18
C GLU A 349 -16.84 17.62 -27.81
N TYR A 350 -15.78 16.99 -27.29
CA TYR A 350 -15.76 16.44 -25.94
C TYR A 350 -15.95 17.52 -24.88
N GLU A 351 -15.30 18.68 -25.01
CA GLU A 351 -15.48 19.79 -24.06
C GLU A 351 -16.92 20.29 -24.05
N ILE A 352 -17.55 20.44 -25.22
CA ILE A 352 -18.96 20.85 -25.34
C ILE A 352 -19.89 19.79 -24.73
N GLU A 353 -19.69 18.52 -25.05
CA GLU A 353 -20.52 17.44 -24.51
C GLU A 353 -20.32 17.29 -22.99
N LEU A 354 -19.09 17.47 -22.50
CA LEU A 354 -18.79 17.41 -21.07
C LEU A 354 -19.49 18.55 -20.33
N LEU A 355 -19.51 19.75 -20.89
CA LEU A 355 -20.26 20.88 -20.33
C LEU A 355 -21.77 20.60 -20.31
N ARG A 356 -22.33 20.08 -21.40
CA ARG A 356 -23.74 19.66 -21.45
C ARG A 356 -24.07 18.61 -20.40
N PHE A 357 -23.18 17.63 -20.23
CA PHE A 357 -23.31 16.61 -19.19
C PHE A 357 -23.26 17.23 -17.79
N LEU A 358 -22.32 18.14 -17.52
CA LEU A 358 -22.25 18.84 -16.24
C LEU A 358 -23.54 19.64 -15.94
N GLU A 359 -24.10 20.34 -16.92
CA GLU A 359 -25.37 21.07 -16.77
C GLU A 359 -26.56 20.14 -16.46
N SER A 360 -26.51 18.87 -16.87
CA SER A 360 -27.54 17.88 -16.56
C SER A 360 -27.45 17.30 -15.14
N LEU A 361 -26.34 17.51 -14.44
CA LEU A 361 -26.08 16.94 -13.12
C LEU A 361 -26.39 17.93 -11.99
N PRO A 362 -26.74 17.46 -10.78
CA PRO A 362 -26.82 18.31 -9.59
C PRO A 362 -25.47 18.97 -9.24
N GLU A 363 -25.50 20.14 -8.61
CA GLU A 363 -24.30 20.95 -8.32
C GLU A 363 -23.23 20.21 -7.49
N GLU A 364 -23.64 19.37 -6.54
CA GLU A 364 -22.75 18.51 -5.75
C GLU A 364 -22.03 17.45 -6.61
N GLU A 365 -22.72 16.91 -7.62
CA GLU A 365 -22.17 15.94 -8.57
C GLU A 365 -21.29 16.62 -9.63
N GLN A 366 -21.63 17.85 -10.04
CA GLN A 366 -20.78 18.69 -10.90
C GLN A 366 -19.42 18.96 -10.26
N GLN A 367 -19.40 19.40 -8.99
CA GLN A 367 -18.16 19.68 -8.27
C GLN A 367 -17.27 18.44 -8.15
N ARG A 368 -17.87 17.26 -7.91
CA ARG A 368 -17.15 15.98 -7.88
C ARG A 368 -16.54 15.63 -9.23
N VAL A 369 -17.31 15.71 -10.32
CA VAL A 369 -16.84 15.42 -11.68
C VAL A 369 -15.71 16.38 -12.09
N LEU A 370 -15.83 17.67 -11.76
CA LEU A 370 -14.79 18.67 -12.00
C LEU A 370 -13.52 18.43 -11.17
N ALA A 371 -13.64 18.00 -9.91
CA ALA A 371 -12.50 17.63 -9.08
C ALA A 371 -11.76 16.39 -9.64
N GLU A 372 -12.50 15.38 -10.11
CA GLU A 372 -11.95 14.20 -10.79
C GLU A 372 -11.21 14.58 -12.09
N GLU A 373 -11.79 15.45 -12.93
CA GLU A 373 -11.14 15.96 -14.15
C GLU A 373 -9.83 16.71 -13.85
N LYS A 374 -9.79 17.51 -12.77
CA LYS A 374 -8.58 18.21 -12.32
C LYS A 374 -7.49 17.25 -11.84
N MET A 375 -7.85 16.21 -11.09
CA MET A 375 -6.93 15.20 -10.55
C MET A 375 -6.24 14.38 -11.66
N VAL A 376 -6.99 13.96 -12.68
CA VAL A 376 -6.44 13.21 -13.83
C VAL A 376 -5.48 14.08 -14.66
N GLY A 377 -5.73 15.39 -14.74
CA GLY A 377 -4.86 16.36 -15.42
C GLY A 377 -3.51 16.61 -14.73
N ILE A 378 -3.38 16.34 -13.43
CA ILE A 378 -2.14 16.55 -12.65
C ILE A 378 -1.19 15.35 -12.80
N ASN A 379 -1.73 14.12 -12.84
CA ASN A 379 -0.92 12.90 -12.95
C ASN A 379 -0.20 12.74 -14.31
N LYS A 380 -0.62 13.48 -15.34
CA LYS A 380 0.03 13.46 -16.68
C LYS A 380 1.02 14.61 -16.92
N LYS A 381 1.10 15.60 -16.02
CA LYS A 381 1.97 16.79 -16.15
C LYS A 381 3.41 16.62 -15.65
N ARG A 382 3.83 15.41 -15.26
CA ARG A 382 5.24 15.13 -14.92
C ARG A 382 6.13 14.74 -16.11
N ALA A 383 5.61 14.78 -17.34
CA ALA A 383 6.42 14.70 -18.54
C ALA A 383 6.07 15.86 -19.49
N SER A 384 7.07 16.67 -19.83
CA SER A 384 7.08 17.82 -20.76
C SER A 384 6.76 19.20 -20.17
N SER A 385 7.79 20.06 -20.19
CA SER A 385 7.77 21.53 -20.00
C SER A 385 6.92 22.27 -21.06
N PRO A 386 6.56 23.55 -20.82
CA PRO A 386 5.38 24.18 -21.41
C PRO A 386 5.71 24.95 -22.70
N ALA A 387 4.84 24.80 -23.71
CA ALA A 387 4.78 25.70 -24.85
C ALA A 387 3.32 26.17 -25.03
N SER A 388 3.16 27.49 -25.13
CA SER A 388 2.06 28.24 -25.73
C SER A 388 0.64 27.98 -25.21
N LYS A 389 0.22 28.78 -24.22
CA LYS A 389 -1.20 29.07 -23.99
C LYS A 389 -1.64 30.15 -24.98
N VAL A 390 -2.33 29.76 -26.04
CA VAL A 390 -3.28 30.64 -26.71
C VAL A 390 -4.62 30.41 -26.04
N VAL A 391 -5.07 31.37 -25.24
CA VAL A 391 -6.41 31.40 -24.67
C VAL A 391 -7.32 32.03 -25.72
N VAL A 392 -8.32 31.29 -26.19
CA VAL A 392 -9.45 31.84 -26.94
C VAL A 392 -10.70 31.54 -26.12
N ASP A 393 -11.35 32.59 -25.63
CA ASP A 393 -12.61 32.55 -24.89
C ASP A 393 -13.75 33.08 -25.78
N PRO A 394 -14.87 32.35 -25.96
CA PRO A 394 -16.06 32.83 -26.65
C PRO A 394 -17.04 33.52 -25.68
N GLY A 395 -17.04 34.86 -25.65
CA GLY A 395 -17.95 35.60 -24.77
C GLY A 395 -18.04 37.12 -24.99
N LYS A 396 -17.84 37.63 -26.21
CA LYS A 396 -17.87 39.08 -26.50
C LYS A 396 -19.25 39.54 -26.96
N ALA A 397 -20.14 39.89 -26.02
CA ALA A 397 -21.19 40.89 -26.27
C ALA A 397 -21.82 41.44 -24.98
N LYS A 398 -22.04 40.60 -23.95
CA LYS A 398 -22.73 41.03 -22.73
C LYS A 398 -21.81 41.47 -21.59
N TYR A 399 -20.54 41.07 -21.59
CA TYR A 399 -19.56 41.48 -20.57
C TYR A 399 -18.92 42.86 -20.82
N LYS A 400 -18.82 43.31 -22.09
CA LYS A 400 -18.19 44.59 -22.45
C LYS A 400 -19.00 45.81 -21.95
N ALA A 401 -20.32 45.68 -21.85
CA ALA A 401 -21.19 46.73 -21.31
C ALA A 401 -21.06 46.85 -19.78
N ARG A 402 -20.86 45.72 -19.07
CA ARG A 402 -20.67 45.70 -17.61
C ARG A 402 -19.25 46.12 -17.21
N GLU A 403 -18.24 45.77 -18.01
CA GLU A 403 -16.84 46.17 -17.82
C GLU A 403 -16.63 47.67 -18.09
N ASN A 404 -17.28 48.24 -19.12
CA ASN A 404 -17.25 49.67 -19.37
C ASN A 404 -18.00 50.48 -18.28
N ALA A 405 -19.07 49.92 -17.70
CA ALA A 405 -19.77 50.53 -16.57
C ALA A 405 -18.94 50.51 -15.26
N LEU A 406 -18.18 49.43 -15.01
CA LEU A 406 -17.24 49.34 -13.88
C LEU A 406 -15.99 50.22 -14.08
N LYS A 407 -15.52 50.37 -15.32
CA LYS A 407 -14.39 51.24 -15.67
C LYS A 407 -14.75 52.72 -15.53
N ALA A 408 -15.96 53.11 -15.92
CA ALA A 408 -16.49 54.46 -15.70
C ALA A 408 -16.72 54.81 -14.21
N GLN A 409 -16.92 53.80 -13.34
CA GLN A 409 -16.94 53.99 -11.88
C GLN A 409 -15.53 54.12 -11.26
N SER A 410 -14.51 53.52 -11.89
CA SER A 410 -13.11 53.57 -11.41
C SER A 410 -12.36 54.87 -11.73
N ASP A 411 -12.87 55.69 -12.66
CA ASP A 411 -12.23 56.95 -13.05
C ASP A 411 -12.58 58.15 -12.15
N LYS A 412 -13.40 57.96 -11.10
CA LYS A 412 -13.72 59.01 -10.11
C LYS A 412 -12.94 58.94 -8.80
N LYS A 413 -11.92 58.09 -8.70
CA LYS A 413 -11.04 58.02 -7.52
C LYS A 413 -9.58 57.78 -7.92
N ARG A 414 -9.02 58.70 -8.71
CA ARG A 414 -7.57 58.85 -8.89
C ARG A 414 -7.11 60.11 -8.17
N GLY A 415 -6.96 59.97 -6.86
CA GLY A 415 -6.43 61.00 -5.97
C GLY A 415 -6.31 60.38 -4.59
N SER A 416 -5.08 60.16 -4.13
CA SER A 416 -4.67 59.42 -2.93
C SER A 416 -4.46 57.91 -3.13
N ASP A 417 -3.37 57.44 -2.53
CA ASP A 417 -2.98 56.05 -2.27
C ASP A 417 -2.10 55.41 -3.36
N LYS A 418 -0.85 55.88 -3.39
CA LYS A 418 0.28 55.30 -4.15
C LYS A 418 1.13 54.34 -3.30
N GLU A 419 0.67 53.93 -2.14
CA GLU A 419 1.36 52.98 -1.27
C GLU A 419 0.44 51.82 -0.98
N GLU A 420 0.69 50.68 -1.64
CA GLU A 420 0.30 49.29 -1.29
C GLU A 420 -0.07 48.48 -2.55
N ARG A 421 0.88 48.37 -3.49
CA ARG A 421 0.77 47.47 -4.66
C ARG A 421 2.00 46.60 -4.81
N GLY A 422 2.45 46.03 -3.70
CA GLY A 422 3.59 45.11 -3.68
C GLY A 422 3.12 43.66 -3.68
N LYS A 423 3.36 42.93 -4.79
CA LYS A 423 3.72 41.48 -4.82
C LYS A 423 3.60 40.80 -6.20
N LEU A 424 3.35 41.49 -7.32
CA LEU A 424 3.35 40.83 -8.65
C LEU A 424 4.43 41.41 -9.58
N PRO A 425 5.25 40.56 -10.24
CA PRO A 425 6.19 40.96 -11.28
C PRO A 425 5.52 41.74 -12.42
N GLU A 426 6.21 42.75 -12.96
CA GLU A 426 5.72 43.53 -14.11
C GLU A 426 5.63 42.64 -15.36
N SER A 427 4.49 42.67 -16.06
CA SER A 427 4.24 41.83 -17.23
C SER A 427 5.30 42.01 -18.34
N PRO A 428 5.63 40.95 -19.10
CA PRO A 428 6.70 41.00 -20.09
C PRO A 428 6.30 41.92 -21.24
N LYS A 429 7.23 42.77 -21.66
CA LYS A 429 7.05 43.74 -22.74
C LYS A 429 7.29 43.10 -24.11
N THR A 430 6.47 43.45 -25.07
CA THR A 430 6.63 43.05 -26.47
C THR A 430 7.80 43.78 -27.13
N ALA A 431 8.29 43.23 -28.24
CA ALA A 431 9.37 43.84 -29.01
C ALA A 431 9.03 45.28 -29.45
N GLU A 432 7.76 45.53 -29.78
CA GLU A 432 7.26 46.84 -30.14
C GLU A 432 7.29 47.80 -28.94
N GLU A 433 6.84 47.37 -27.77
CA GLU A 433 6.81 48.23 -26.57
C GLU A 433 8.21 48.58 -26.06
N ILE A 434 9.19 47.66 -26.18
CA ILE A 434 10.58 47.93 -25.81
C ILE A 434 11.20 48.94 -26.78
N TRP A 435 10.93 48.80 -28.08
CA TRP A 435 11.37 49.77 -29.09
C TRP A 435 10.69 51.13 -28.86
N GLN A 436 9.38 51.15 -28.65
CA GLN A 436 8.63 52.37 -28.37
C GLN A 436 9.19 53.08 -27.13
N GLN A 437 9.48 52.38 -26.04
CA GLN A 437 10.11 52.97 -24.85
C GLN A 437 11.48 53.60 -25.14
N SER A 438 12.25 53.03 -26.06
CA SER A 438 13.56 53.57 -26.40
C SER A 438 13.50 54.86 -27.23
N VAL A 439 12.43 55.08 -28.00
CA VAL A 439 12.30 56.23 -28.92
C VAL A 439 11.21 57.23 -28.53
N ILE A 440 10.41 56.93 -27.49
CA ILE A 440 9.26 57.76 -27.11
C ILE A 440 9.64 59.20 -26.73
N GLY A 441 10.83 59.42 -26.16
CA GLY A 441 11.34 60.75 -25.86
C GLY A 441 11.51 61.62 -27.11
N ASP A 442 12.12 61.06 -28.14
CA ASP A 442 12.38 61.75 -29.41
C ASP A 442 11.09 62.04 -30.17
N TYR A 443 10.16 61.10 -30.17
CA TYR A 443 8.86 61.29 -30.82
C TYR A 443 7.98 62.29 -30.06
N LEU A 444 8.01 62.31 -28.72
CA LEU A 444 7.29 63.32 -27.95
C LEU A 444 7.84 64.73 -28.22
N ALA A 445 9.16 64.89 -28.32
CA ALA A 445 9.78 66.16 -28.68
C ALA A 445 9.37 66.63 -30.09
N ARG A 446 9.35 65.71 -31.07
CA ARG A 446 8.94 65.98 -32.47
C ARG A 446 7.46 66.39 -32.60
N PHE A 447 6.60 65.85 -31.75
CA PHE A 447 5.15 66.11 -31.79
C PHE A 447 4.68 67.09 -30.72
N LYS A 448 5.55 67.96 -30.19
CA LYS A 448 5.21 69.00 -29.19
C LYS A 448 4.48 68.43 -27.96
N ASN A 449 4.94 67.29 -27.46
CA ASN A 449 4.33 66.51 -26.36
C ASN A 449 2.91 65.98 -26.64
N ASP A 450 2.44 65.98 -27.89
CA ASP A 450 1.22 65.25 -28.30
C ASP A 450 1.51 63.74 -28.31
N ARG A 451 1.17 63.09 -27.19
CA ARG A 451 1.37 61.65 -26.98
C ARG A 451 0.58 60.80 -27.97
N GLY A 452 -0.58 61.25 -28.44
CA GLY A 452 -1.41 60.51 -29.39
C GLY A 452 -0.79 60.48 -30.78
N ARG A 453 -0.30 61.63 -31.26
CA ARG A 453 0.40 61.73 -32.55
C ARG A 453 1.75 61.03 -32.53
N ALA A 454 2.50 61.14 -31.43
CA ALA A 454 3.76 60.44 -31.24
C ALA A 454 3.59 58.93 -31.34
N LEU A 455 2.63 58.33 -30.62
CA LEU A 455 2.38 56.89 -30.66
C LEU A 455 1.96 56.39 -32.05
N LYS A 456 1.11 57.13 -32.76
CA LYS A 456 0.68 56.76 -34.12
C LYS A 456 1.83 56.79 -35.13
N ALA A 457 2.72 57.79 -35.01
CA ALA A 457 3.92 57.87 -35.84
C ALA A 457 4.91 56.74 -35.51
N MET A 458 5.03 56.38 -34.23
CA MET A 458 5.86 55.26 -33.79
C MET A 458 5.35 53.93 -34.36
N GLU A 459 4.05 53.64 -34.24
CA GLU A 459 3.43 52.43 -34.79
C GLU A 459 3.65 52.30 -36.31
N ALA A 460 3.53 53.42 -37.06
CA ALA A 460 3.81 53.42 -38.49
C ALA A 460 5.27 53.07 -38.82
N THR A 461 6.23 53.63 -38.06
CA THR A 461 7.65 53.29 -38.23
C THR A 461 7.99 51.87 -37.78
N TRP A 462 7.31 51.34 -36.75
CA TRP A 462 7.46 49.94 -36.35
C TRP A 462 6.97 48.99 -37.44
N ASN A 463 5.81 49.27 -38.04
CA ASN A 463 5.25 48.44 -39.10
C ASN A 463 6.17 48.41 -40.33
N ASN A 464 6.80 49.54 -40.67
CA ASN A 464 7.69 49.65 -41.83
C ASN A 464 9.15 49.20 -41.57
N MET A 465 9.54 48.92 -40.33
CA MET A 465 10.90 48.42 -40.03
C MET A 465 11.15 47.03 -40.62
N GLU A 466 12.38 46.82 -41.10
CA GLU A 466 12.80 45.56 -41.68
C GLU A 466 12.95 44.45 -40.63
N LYS A 467 12.85 43.19 -41.06
CA LYS A 467 12.98 42.02 -40.17
C LYS A 467 14.32 42.00 -39.43
N LYS A 468 15.40 42.51 -40.05
CA LYS A 468 16.74 42.58 -39.45
C LYS A 468 16.80 43.61 -38.32
N GLU A 469 16.12 44.74 -38.47
CA GLU A 469 16.02 45.78 -37.44
C GLU A 469 15.13 45.34 -36.28
N LYS A 470 14.03 44.62 -36.57
CA LYS A 470 13.14 44.03 -35.55
C LYS A 470 13.82 42.93 -34.72
N LEU A 471 14.82 42.24 -35.28
CA LEU A 471 15.46 41.11 -34.62
C LEU A 471 16.12 41.49 -33.29
N MET A 472 16.69 42.70 -33.17
CA MET A 472 17.30 43.16 -31.92
C MET A 472 16.25 43.35 -30.81
N TRP A 473 15.08 43.89 -31.16
CA TRP A 473 13.97 44.14 -30.23
C TRP A 473 13.25 42.85 -29.84
N ILE A 474 13.15 41.89 -30.77
CA ILE A 474 12.65 40.54 -30.51
C ILE A 474 13.56 39.79 -29.53
N LYS A 475 14.89 39.90 -29.67
CA LYS A 475 15.83 39.33 -28.69
C LYS A 475 15.66 39.97 -27.31
N LYS A 476 15.50 41.28 -27.25
CA LYS A 476 15.29 42.02 -25.98
C LYS A 476 13.95 41.69 -25.32
N ALA A 477 12.90 41.47 -26.09
CA ALA A 477 11.61 40.97 -25.60
C ALA A 477 11.69 39.52 -25.09
N ALA A 478 12.48 38.66 -25.74
CA ALA A 478 12.74 37.31 -25.26
C ALA A 478 13.55 37.30 -23.95
N GLU A 479 14.44 38.27 -23.74
CA GLU A 479 15.14 38.47 -22.46
C GLU A 479 14.20 39.01 -21.37
N ASP A 480 13.30 39.93 -21.70
CA ASP A 480 12.30 40.43 -20.75
C ASP A 480 11.25 39.37 -20.37
N GLN A 481 10.90 38.49 -21.32
CA GLN A 481 10.13 37.27 -21.05
C GLN A 481 10.85 36.34 -20.07
N LYS A 482 12.16 36.16 -20.22
CA LYS A 482 12.99 35.38 -19.28
C LYS A 482 13.11 36.05 -17.91
N ARG A 483 13.17 37.40 -17.85
CA ARG A 483 13.10 38.16 -16.59
C ARG A 483 11.77 37.89 -15.90
N TYR A 484 10.65 38.07 -16.59
CA TYR A 484 9.32 37.85 -16.05
C TYR A 484 9.15 36.41 -15.56
N GLU A 485 9.59 35.40 -16.32
CA GLU A 485 9.54 34.00 -15.91
C GLU A 485 10.42 33.70 -14.69
N ARG A 486 11.59 34.34 -14.58
CA ARG A 486 12.47 34.25 -13.41
C ARG A 486 11.82 34.87 -12.17
N GLU A 487 11.30 36.09 -12.28
CA GLU A 487 10.61 36.78 -11.18
C GLU A 487 9.33 36.06 -10.76
N LEU A 488 8.57 35.48 -11.70
CA LEU A 488 7.42 34.60 -11.40
C LEU A 488 7.84 33.31 -10.71
N SER A 489 9.00 32.74 -11.09
CA SER A 489 9.56 31.56 -10.44
C SER A 489 10.01 31.87 -9.02
N ASP A 490 10.59 33.04 -8.78
CA ASP A 490 11.00 33.51 -7.46
C ASP A 490 9.78 33.80 -6.56
N MET A 491 8.70 34.36 -7.10
CA MET A 491 7.45 34.63 -6.37
C MET A 491 6.53 33.41 -6.20
N ARG A 492 6.68 32.36 -7.03
CA ARG A 492 5.98 31.06 -6.87
C ARG A 492 6.66 30.14 -5.85
N SER A 493 7.81 30.55 -5.35
CA SER A 493 8.42 29.96 -4.17
C SER A 493 7.64 30.44 -2.93
N PRO A 494 7.11 29.54 -2.07
CA PRO A 494 6.48 29.97 -0.82
C PRO A 494 7.53 30.68 0.06
N PRO A 495 7.11 31.54 1.04
CA PRO A 495 8.03 31.92 2.12
C PRO A 495 8.60 30.64 2.69
N SER A 496 9.92 30.58 2.85
CA SER A 496 10.68 29.34 3.04
C SER A 496 10.24 28.54 4.26
N SER A 497 9.21 27.71 4.07
CA SER A 497 8.88 26.53 4.85
C SER A 497 9.23 25.34 3.96
N THR A 498 10.47 24.87 4.04
CA THR A 498 10.97 23.80 3.16
C THR A 498 10.71 22.42 3.76
N SER A 499 9.61 21.80 3.34
CA SER A 499 9.52 20.35 3.08
C SER A 499 9.11 20.21 1.60
N ALA A 500 9.69 19.39 0.73
CA ALA A 500 10.33 18.11 0.93
C ALA A 500 11.54 17.91 -0.01
N SER A 501 12.55 17.21 0.50
CA SER A 501 13.44 16.33 -0.27
C SER A 501 14.34 16.96 -1.34
N LYS A 502 14.85 18.17 -1.12
CA LYS A 502 16.24 18.45 -1.51
C LYS A 502 17.09 18.11 -0.29
N LYS A 503 18.07 17.21 -0.44
CA LYS A 503 19.14 17.08 0.56
C LYS A 503 19.58 18.50 0.90
N LEU A 504 19.50 18.93 2.15
CA LEU A 504 20.35 20.02 2.61
C LEU A 504 21.76 19.51 2.32
N LYS A 505 22.38 20.06 1.28
CA LYS A 505 23.79 19.82 1.04
C LYS A 505 24.47 20.73 2.03
N PHE A 506 24.91 20.17 3.14
CA PHE A 506 25.77 20.92 4.02
C PHE A 506 27.08 21.19 3.25
N GLN A 507 27.54 22.44 3.24
CA GLN A 507 28.77 22.78 2.52
C GLN A 507 29.94 21.99 3.13
N GLY A 508 30.77 21.39 2.28
CA GLY A 508 31.90 20.56 2.72
C GLY A 508 31.57 19.12 3.12
N GLU A 509 30.31 18.67 3.04
CA GLU A 509 29.94 17.26 3.32
C GLU A 509 30.78 16.31 2.45
N PRO A 510 31.56 15.38 3.06
CA PRO A 510 32.34 14.40 2.31
C PRO A 510 31.46 13.60 1.33
N LYS A 511 32.01 13.28 0.15
CA LYS A 511 31.28 12.47 -0.85
C LYS A 511 31.24 11.01 -0.42
N LYS A 512 30.08 10.37 -0.52
CA LYS A 512 29.89 8.96 -0.17
C LYS A 512 30.90 8.05 -0.86
N ALA A 513 31.62 7.26 -0.07
CA ALA A 513 32.47 6.18 -0.54
C ALA A 513 31.66 5.05 -1.22
N PRO A 514 32.28 4.27 -2.13
CA PRO A 514 31.66 3.08 -2.69
C PRO A 514 31.34 2.06 -1.59
N MET A 515 30.10 1.56 -1.57
CA MET A 515 29.58 0.68 -0.51
C MET A 515 30.07 -0.77 -0.62
N ASN A 516 30.59 -1.17 -1.78
CA ASN A 516 31.09 -2.53 -2.00
C ASN A 516 32.16 -2.56 -3.11
N GLY A 517 32.84 -3.70 -3.25
CA GLY A 517 33.88 -3.91 -4.27
C GLY A 517 33.38 -3.71 -5.71
N TYR A 518 32.13 -4.10 -6.01
CA TYR A 518 31.53 -3.87 -7.33
C TYR A 518 31.35 -2.37 -7.65
N GLN A 519 30.95 -1.56 -6.68
CA GLN A 519 30.84 -0.11 -6.85
C GLN A 519 32.21 0.53 -7.04
N LYS A 520 33.24 0.01 -6.36
CA LYS A 520 34.61 0.48 -6.54
C LYS A 520 35.14 0.14 -7.93
N PHE A 521 34.95 -1.10 -8.37
CA PHE A 521 35.29 -1.58 -9.71
C PHE A 521 34.57 -0.78 -10.81
N SER A 522 33.26 -0.60 -10.68
CA SER A 522 32.47 0.18 -11.65
C SER A 522 32.88 1.65 -11.70
N GLN A 523 33.22 2.26 -10.56
CA GLN A 523 33.75 3.61 -10.51
C GLN A 523 35.06 3.73 -11.28
N GLU A 524 35.97 2.77 -11.15
CA GLU A 524 37.26 2.76 -11.84
C GLU A 524 37.08 2.61 -13.36
N LEU A 525 36.28 1.64 -13.80
CA LEU A 525 36.01 1.43 -15.23
C LEU A 525 35.29 2.62 -15.88
N LEU A 526 34.44 3.33 -15.14
CA LEU A 526 33.81 4.56 -15.64
C LEU A 526 34.77 5.76 -15.66
N SER A 527 35.81 5.77 -14.82
CA SER A 527 36.78 6.86 -14.71
C SER A 527 37.95 6.70 -15.70
N ASN A 528 38.33 5.47 -16.02
CA ASN A 528 39.43 5.13 -16.93
C ASN A 528 39.11 5.45 -18.40
N GLY A 529 37.87 5.82 -18.71
CA GLY A 529 37.46 6.36 -20.01
C GLY A 529 37.32 5.33 -21.14
N GLU A 530 37.71 4.08 -20.92
CA GLU A 530 37.65 2.98 -21.89
C GLU A 530 36.24 2.76 -22.47
N LEU A 531 35.20 2.97 -21.65
CA LEU A 531 33.80 2.77 -22.01
C LEU A 531 33.09 4.02 -22.53
N ASN A 532 33.78 5.16 -22.68
CA ASN A 532 33.13 6.46 -22.99
C ASN A 532 32.44 6.53 -24.36
N HIS A 533 32.74 5.60 -25.26
CA HIS A 533 32.09 5.50 -26.58
C HIS A 533 30.67 4.89 -26.50
N LEU A 534 30.32 4.23 -25.39
CA LEU A 534 29.02 3.60 -25.18
C LEU A 534 28.08 4.47 -24.32
N PRO A 535 26.76 4.46 -24.59
CA PRO A 535 25.78 5.13 -23.74
C PRO A 535 25.76 4.53 -22.31
N LEU A 536 25.47 5.34 -21.29
CA LEU A 536 25.57 4.95 -19.87
C LEU A 536 24.87 3.62 -19.52
N LYS A 537 23.75 3.32 -20.17
CA LYS A 537 23.02 2.06 -19.98
C LYS A 537 23.84 0.84 -20.42
N GLU A 538 24.52 0.94 -21.56
CA GLU A 538 25.39 -0.11 -22.11
C GLU A 538 26.70 -0.20 -21.33
N ARG A 539 27.24 0.93 -20.86
CA ARG A 539 28.41 0.94 -19.95
C ARG A 539 28.15 0.12 -18.68
N MET A 540 26.98 0.28 -18.08
CA MET A 540 26.61 -0.48 -16.86
C MET A 540 26.46 -1.99 -17.12
N VAL A 541 25.94 -2.38 -18.29
CA VAL A 541 25.82 -3.80 -18.68
C VAL A 541 27.21 -4.41 -18.89
N GLU A 542 28.09 -3.70 -19.60
CA GLU A 542 29.45 -4.17 -19.86
C GLU A 542 30.29 -4.27 -18.57
N ILE A 543 30.15 -3.32 -17.65
CA ILE A 543 30.80 -3.37 -16.33
C ILE A 543 30.31 -4.59 -15.51
N GLY A 544 29.02 -4.90 -15.56
CA GLY A 544 28.46 -6.09 -14.92
C GLY A 544 29.06 -7.39 -15.48
N SER A 545 29.17 -7.48 -16.81
CA SER A 545 29.79 -8.61 -17.52
C SER A 545 31.27 -8.78 -17.15
N ARG A 546 32.03 -7.68 -17.08
CA ARG A 546 33.45 -7.70 -16.69
C ARG A 546 33.64 -8.08 -15.21
N TRP A 547 32.76 -7.61 -14.31
CA TRP A 547 32.81 -7.98 -12.90
C TRP A 547 32.57 -9.48 -12.67
N GLN A 548 31.70 -10.11 -13.47
CA GLN A 548 31.51 -11.56 -13.39
C GLN A 548 32.74 -12.33 -13.85
N ARG A 549 33.51 -11.80 -14.81
CA ARG A 549 34.67 -12.44 -15.44
C ARG A 549 35.99 -12.32 -14.67
N ILE A 550 36.12 -11.34 -13.78
CA ILE A 550 37.34 -11.19 -12.96
C ILE A 550 37.45 -12.29 -11.89
N SER A 551 38.69 -12.62 -11.53
CA SER A 551 39.01 -13.66 -10.52
C SER A 551 38.52 -13.28 -9.13
N GLN A 552 38.38 -14.27 -8.25
CA GLN A 552 37.99 -14.03 -6.85
C GLN A 552 39.02 -13.14 -6.13
N ALA A 553 40.32 -13.38 -6.33
CA ALA A 553 41.39 -12.55 -5.79
C ALA A 553 41.28 -11.06 -6.21
N GLN A 554 40.87 -10.80 -7.46
CA GLN A 554 40.61 -9.43 -7.92
C GLN A 554 39.36 -8.83 -7.28
N LYS A 555 38.29 -9.61 -7.11
CA LYS A 555 37.08 -9.17 -6.39
C LYS A 555 37.41 -8.81 -4.94
N ASP A 556 38.25 -9.59 -4.28
CA ASP A 556 38.68 -9.35 -2.91
C ASP A 556 39.60 -8.13 -2.81
N HIS A 557 40.46 -7.89 -3.80
CA HIS A 557 41.23 -6.64 -3.90
C HIS A 557 40.31 -5.41 -3.98
N TYR A 558 39.27 -5.44 -4.82
CA TYR A 558 38.29 -4.36 -4.90
C TYR A 558 37.43 -4.23 -3.64
N LYS A 559 37.14 -5.33 -2.94
CA LYS A 559 36.48 -5.32 -1.63
C LYS A 559 37.33 -4.56 -0.61
N LYS A 560 38.61 -4.91 -0.46
CA LYS A 560 39.57 -4.20 0.43
C LYS A 560 39.70 -2.71 0.08
N LEU A 561 39.79 -2.37 -1.20
CA LEU A 561 39.81 -0.98 -1.67
C LEU A 561 38.52 -0.21 -1.30
N ALA A 562 37.36 -0.86 -1.39
CA ALA A 562 36.08 -0.24 -1.02
C ALA A 562 35.97 -0.03 0.50
N GLU A 563 36.40 -1.00 1.30
CA GLU A 563 36.43 -0.93 2.76
C GLU A 563 37.38 0.18 3.25
N GLU A 564 38.57 0.27 2.68
CA GLU A 564 39.53 1.33 3.00
C GLU A 564 38.98 2.73 2.65
N GLN A 565 38.31 2.88 1.50
CA GLN A 565 37.64 4.13 1.16
C GLN A 565 36.47 4.46 2.09
N GLN A 566 35.74 3.46 2.60
CA GLN A 566 34.69 3.68 3.61
C GLN A 566 35.28 4.12 4.94
N ARG A 567 36.41 3.52 5.35
CA ARG A 567 37.15 3.92 6.56
C ARG A 567 37.62 5.37 6.46
N GLN A 568 38.25 5.74 5.35
CA GLN A 568 38.66 7.13 5.09
C GLN A 568 37.47 8.09 5.07
N TYR A 569 36.35 7.70 4.46
CA TYR A 569 35.13 8.50 4.47
C TYR A 569 34.57 8.68 5.89
N LYS A 570 34.58 7.64 6.74
CA LYS A 570 34.13 7.72 8.13
C LYS A 570 34.96 8.72 8.92
N VAL A 571 36.29 8.70 8.76
CA VAL A 571 37.20 9.67 9.38
C VAL A 571 36.93 11.09 8.87
N GLN A 572 36.82 11.29 7.56
CA GLN A 572 36.51 12.60 6.97
C GLN A 572 35.14 13.13 7.43
N LEU A 573 34.15 12.24 7.56
CA LEU A 573 32.83 12.58 8.05
C LEU A 573 32.86 12.99 9.53
N ASP A 574 33.64 12.30 10.36
CA ASP A 574 33.81 12.65 11.78
C ASP A 574 34.51 14.00 11.95
N VAL A 575 35.61 14.25 11.21
CA VAL A 575 36.30 15.55 11.19
C VAL A 575 35.36 16.66 10.76
N TRP A 576 34.56 16.43 9.72
CA TRP A 576 33.57 17.38 9.24
C TRP A 576 32.43 17.61 10.24
N LEU A 577 31.95 16.57 10.91
CA LEU A 577 30.95 16.72 11.97
C LEU A 577 31.51 17.52 13.15
N LYS A 578 32.79 17.37 13.49
CA LYS A 578 33.47 18.13 14.54
C LYS A 578 33.68 19.60 14.16
N SER A 579 33.83 19.93 12.88
CA SER A 579 33.98 21.32 12.41
C SER A 579 32.67 22.11 12.35
N LEU A 580 31.51 21.43 12.46
CA LEU A 580 30.19 22.07 12.49
C LEU A 580 29.81 22.60 13.89
N SER A 581 29.01 23.66 13.92
CA SER A 581 28.44 24.19 15.16
C SER A 581 27.52 23.17 15.85
N ALA A 582 27.26 23.34 17.15
CA ALA A 582 26.40 22.43 17.91
C ALA A 582 24.97 22.36 17.33
N GLN A 583 24.44 23.49 16.83
CA GLN A 583 23.12 23.58 16.19
C GLN A 583 23.08 22.86 14.82
N GLU A 584 24.17 22.92 14.05
CA GLU A 584 24.25 22.23 12.76
C GLU A 584 24.43 20.70 12.91
N ARG A 585 25.16 20.25 13.94
CA ARG A 585 25.30 18.83 14.29
C ARG A 585 23.96 18.20 14.68
N THR A 586 23.14 18.90 15.47
CA THR A 586 21.79 18.42 15.83
C THR A 586 20.87 18.35 14.62
N ALA A 587 20.90 19.36 13.75
CA ALA A 587 20.11 19.37 12.52
C ALA A 587 20.51 18.22 11.55
N TYR A 588 21.80 17.89 11.46
CA TYR A 588 22.29 16.76 10.66
C TYR A 588 21.83 15.40 11.21
N LYS A 589 21.86 15.19 12.53
CA LYS A 589 21.37 13.94 13.19
C LYS A 589 19.85 13.73 13.03
N GLU A 590 19.07 14.81 13.13
CA GLU A 590 17.62 14.76 12.96
C GLU A 590 17.21 14.45 11.50
N GLN A 591 17.96 14.99 10.53
CA GLN A 591 17.67 14.77 9.12
C GLN A 591 18.09 13.37 8.63
N THR A 592 19.17 12.81 9.17
CA THR A 592 19.63 11.45 8.83
C THR A 592 18.75 10.35 9.44
N SER A 593 18.20 10.56 10.64
CA SER A 593 17.28 9.63 11.31
C SER A 593 15.90 9.55 10.64
N ASN A 594 15.36 10.67 10.15
CA ASN A 594 14.09 10.70 9.40
C ASN A 594 14.14 9.91 8.07
N LYS A 595 15.32 9.77 7.46
CA LYS A 595 15.49 8.99 6.22
C LYS A 595 15.29 7.48 6.43
N ARG A 596 15.59 6.94 7.62
CA ARG A 596 15.41 5.51 7.94
C ARG A 596 13.94 5.12 8.14
N LYS A 597 13.08 6.06 8.54
CA LYS A 597 11.61 5.85 8.63
C LYS A 597 10.90 5.85 7.27
N SER A 598 11.45 6.52 6.26
CA SER A 598 10.81 6.71 4.95
C SER A 598 10.97 5.55 3.95
N THR A 599 11.82 4.54 4.21
CA THR A 599 12.10 3.44 3.25
C THR A 599 11.52 2.08 3.62
N GLY A 600 10.64 2.00 4.63
CA GLY A 600 9.96 0.75 4.99
C GLY A 600 8.82 0.39 4.03
N LYS A 601 9.13 -0.23 2.88
CA LYS A 601 8.13 -1.00 2.12
C LYS A 601 8.07 -2.41 2.72
N VAL A 602 6.95 -2.71 3.37
CA VAL A 602 6.57 -4.04 3.84
C VAL A 602 6.56 -5.00 2.64
N ARG A 603 7.43 -6.01 2.66
CA ARG A 603 7.41 -7.15 1.74
C ARG A 603 7.22 -8.40 2.59
N GLY A 604 6.13 -9.13 2.34
CA GLY A 604 5.77 -10.34 3.09
C GLY A 604 6.72 -11.52 2.81
N PRO A 605 6.71 -12.56 3.66
CA PRO A 605 7.64 -13.69 3.56
C PRO A 605 7.12 -14.78 2.60
N ASN A 606 8.05 -15.46 1.93
CA ASN A 606 7.84 -16.79 1.35
C ASN A 606 9.13 -17.64 1.56
N PRO A 607 9.04 -18.95 1.87
CA PRO A 607 10.15 -19.76 2.38
C PRO A 607 10.79 -20.67 1.30
N LYS A 608 12.06 -21.10 1.51
CA LYS A 608 12.66 -22.43 1.17
C LYS A 608 14.22 -22.42 1.23
N GLY A 609 14.81 -23.45 1.90
CA GLY A 609 16.18 -23.97 1.65
C GLY A 609 17.05 -24.31 2.89
N LYS A 610 17.44 -25.59 3.07
CA LYS A 610 18.23 -26.22 4.17
C LYS A 610 19.78 -26.08 4.05
N PRO A 611 20.59 -26.39 5.10
CA PRO A 611 22.07 -26.29 5.09
C PRO A 611 22.83 -27.65 5.04
N SER A 612 24.16 -27.60 4.80
CA SER A 612 25.12 -28.72 4.94
C SER A 612 26.51 -28.21 5.36
N MET A 613 27.19 -28.99 6.21
CA MET A 613 28.49 -28.78 6.87
C MET A 613 29.69 -29.24 6.02
N GLN A 614 30.90 -28.70 6.29
CA GLN A 614 32.10 -29.48 6.69
C GLN A 614 33.31 -28.60 7.06
N SER A 615 34.04 -29.12 8.06
CA SER A 615 35.19 -28.66 8.86
C SER A 615 36.59 -28.84 8.22
N LYS A 616 37.61 -28.08 8.67
CA LYS A 616 38.81 -28.53 9.43
C LYS A 616 39.86 -27.42 9.65
N SER A 617 40.54 -27.57 10.80
CA SER A 617 41.49 -26.74 11.57
C SER A 617 42.94 -26.66 11.07
N ASP A 618 43.71 -25.65 11.51
CA ASP A 618 44.92 -25.82 12.35
C ASP A 618 45.38 -24.49 13.01
N SER A 619 46.05 -24.63 14.16
CA SER A 619 46.40 -23.67 15.23
C SER A 619 47.73 -22.92 15.04
N ASP A 620 47.85 -21.68 15.54
CA ASP A 620 48.80 -21.27 16.61
C ASP A 620 48.68 -19.76 16.97
N ASP A 621 48.79 -19.52 18.28
CA ASP A 621 48.57 -18.32 19.13
C ASP A 621 49.45 -17.08 18.86
N ASP A 622 48.86 -15.89 19.11
CA ASP A 622 49.39 -14.78 19.96
C ASP A 622 48.48 -13.52 19.89
N ASP A 623 47.79 -13.22 21.01
CA ASP A 623 47.30 -11.94 21.60
C ASP A 623 46.88 -10.71 20.73
N ASP A 624 45.58 -10.37 20.71
CA ASP A 624 45.00 -9.05 21.13
C ASP A 624 43.47 -8.96 20.84
N ASP A 625 42.71 -8.57 21.88
CA ASP A 625 41.24 -8.47 22.06
C ASP A 625 40.39 -7.85 20.93
N ASP A 626 39.47 -8.64 20.34
CA ASP A 626 38.16 -8.23 19.80
C ASP A 626 37.29 -9.50 19.56
N ASP A 627 35.97 -9.33 19.67
CA ASP A 627 34.85 -10.19 19.22
C ASP A 627 34.20 -11.27 20.12
N ASP A 628 32.88 -11.36 19.85
CA ASP A 628 31.88 -12.44 20.03
C ASP A 628 32.32 -13.79 20.64
N GLU A 629 31.50 -14.34 21.53
CA GLU A 629 30.90 -15.67 21.33
C GLU A 629 29.76 -15.99 22.33
N GLU A 630 28.90 -16.92 21.90
CA GLU A 630 27.79 -17.54 22.63
C GLU A 630 28.31 -18.56 23.66
N GLU A 631 27.37 -18.99 24.52
CA GLU A 631 27.37 -20.04 25.53
C GLU A 631 28.47 -21.13 25.47
N ASP A 632 29.20 -21.29 26.58
CA ASP A 632 29.82 -22.54 27.01
C ASP A 632 28.77 -23.46 27.65
N ASP A 633 28.65 -24.67 27.10
CA ASP A 633 28.31 -25.88 27.87
C ASP A 633 29.64 -26.54 28.25
N ASP A 634 29.88 -26.69 29.55
CA ASP A 634 30.92 -27.56 30.11
C ASP A 634 30.43 -29.02 30.09
N ASP A 635 31.14 -29.88 29.37
CA ASP A 635 31.13 -31.34 29.56
C ASP A 635 32.22 -31.67 30.61
N ASP A 636 31.82 -32.26 31.74
CA ASP A 636 32.73 -32.96 32.66
C ASP A 636 32.30 -34.43 32.72
N ASP A 637 33.25 -35.28 32.37
CA ASP A 637 33.17 -36.72 32.13
C ASP A 637 33.56 -37.46 33.42
N ASP A 638 32.68 -38.30 33.97
CA ASP A 638 33.06 -39.30 34.96
C ASP A 638 32.25 -40.59 34.72
N GLU A 639 32.97 -41.58 34.21
CA GLU A 639 32.56 -42.97 34.01
C GLU A 639 32.28 -43.64 35.36
N GLU A 640 31.15 -44.33 35.52
CA GLU A 640 31.06 -45.57 36.30
C GLU A 640 29.88 -46.43 35.82
N GLU A 641 30.12 -47.74 35.84
CA GLU A 641 29.33 -48.81 35.24
C GLU A 641 28.02 -49.14 36.00
N ASP A 642 27.14 -49.82 35.25
CA ASP A 642 26.27 -50.92 35.68
C ASP A 642 24.80 -50.72 36.12
N GLU A 643 24.01 -51.57 35.45
CA GLU A 643 22.78 -52.27 35.85
C GLU A 643 21.38 -51.68 35.57
N GLU A 644 20.61 -52.55 34.89
CA GLU A 644 19.23 -52.43 34.45
C GLU A 644 18.24 -52.19 35.61
N GLU A 645 17.19 -51.40 35.40
CA GLU A 645 15.82 -51.82 35.75
C GLU A 645 14.72 -50.95 35.10
N GLU A 646 13.72 -51.66 34.57
CA GLU A 646 12.48 -51.21 33.92
C GLU A 646 11.62 -50.23 34.75
N LYS A 647 11.12 -49.16 34.11
CA LYS A 647 9.71 -48.68 34.19
C LYS A 647 9.47 -47.39 33.39
N GLY A 648 8.47 -47.43 32.51
CA GLY A 648 8.08 -46.30 31.65
C GLY A 648 7.08 -45.33 32.27
N ASP A 649 7.17 -44.07 31.84
CA ASP A 649 6.06 -43.12 31.66
C ASP A 649 6.54 -41.98 30.75
N SER A 650 5.81 -41.68 29.67
CA SER A 650 6.23 -40.74 28.61
C SER A 650 5.20 -39.63 28.47
N SER A 651 5.59 -38.38 28.73
CA SER A 651 4.81 -37.20 28.38
C SER A 651 5.69 -35.98 28.08
N GLU A 652 5.84 -35.68 26.79
CA GLU A 652 6.22 -34.38 26.19
C GLU A 652 5.68 -34.42 24.75
N ASP A 653 5.38 -33.38 23.98
CA ASP A 653 5.07 -31.95 24.12
C ASP A 653 4.48 -31.59 22.72
N GLY A 654 3.99 -30.36 22.53
CA GLY A 654 3.96 -29.77 21.18
C GLY A 654 2.59 -29.27 20.73
N GLY A 655 2.38 -27.96 20.88
CA GLY A 655 1.36 -27.23 20.16
C GLY A 655 1.90 -26.59 18.87
N ASP A 656 1.01 -26.35 17.89
CA ASP A 656 1.00 -25.10 17.11
C ASP A 656 -0.41 -24.79 16.58
N SER A 657 -0.59 -23.48 16.44
CA SER A 657 -1.72 -22.66 16.01
C SER A 657 -2.43 -23.07 14.73
N SER A 658 -3.76 -22.95 14.73
CA SER A 658 -4.42 -22.26 13.62
C SER A 658 -5.75 -21.60 14.00
N ASP A 659 -5.92 -20.47 13.33
CA ASP A 659 -6.86 -19.39 13.47
C ASP A 659 -8.31 -19.80 13.16
N SER A 660 -9.23 -19.26 13.96
CA SER A 660 -10.65 -19.56 13.90
C SER A 660 -11.36 -18.66 12.90
N SER A 661 -11.63 -19.15 11.70
CA SER A 661 -12.82 -18.77 10.94
C SER A 661 -13.68 -20.00 10.79
N SER A 662 -14.63 -20.13 11.71
CA SER A 662 -15.64 -21.18 11.75
C SER A 662 -16.70 -20.92 10.71
N GLU A 663 -16.75 -21.73 9.65
CA GLU A 663 -17.94 -22.50 9.27
C GLU A 663 -17.42 -23.83 8.69
N ASP A 664 -17.81 -24.90 9.37
CA ASP A 664 -17.36 -26.29 9.28
C ASP A 664 -18.43 -27.06 8.50
N ASP A 665 -18.05 -27.66 7.37
CA ASP A 665 -18.49 -29.00 6.98
C ASP A 665 -17.47 -29.53 5.95
N SER A 666 -16.78 -30.59 6.31
CA SER A 666 -15.81 -31.30 5.47
C SER A 666 -15.82 -32.77 5.87
N GLU A 667 -16.22 -33.64 4.95
CA GLU A 667 -15.76 -35.03 4.82
C GLU A 667 -15.73 -35.33 3.31
N GLU A 668 -14.85 -36.12 2.68
CA GLU A 668 -13.42 -36.44 2.77
C GLU A 668 -13.20 -37.57 1.74
N GLY A 669 -12.17 -37.42 0.90
CA GLY A 669 -11.51 -38.47 0.10
C GLY A 669 -12.06 -38.73 -1.31
N ASP A 670 -11.31 -38.45 -2.38
CA ASP A 670 -10.02 -39.03 -2.82
C ASP A 670 -10.28 -40.27 -3.70
N GLU A 671 -9.86 -40.19 -4.96
CA GLU A 671 -9.40 -41.28 -5.81
C GLU A 671 -8.87 -40.69 -7.12
N ASP A 672 -7.54 -40.79 -7.28
CA ASP A 672 -6.78 -40.59 -8.49
C ASP A 672 -7.25 -41.55 -9.60
N GLU A 673 -7.48 -41.03 -10.81
CA GLU A 673 -7.23 -41.78 -12.03
C GLU A 673 -6.39 -40.91 -12.98
N GLU A 674 -5.14 -41.35 -13.16
CA GLU A 674 -4.27 -40.97 -14.25
C GLU A 674 -4.88 -41.47 -15.57
N ASP A 675 -4.98 -40.61 -16.58
CA ASP A 675 -4.71 -41.05 -17.94
C ASP A 675 -4.17 -39.88 -18.78
N ASP A 676 -3.02 -40.18 -19.38
CA ASP A 676 -2.24 -39.35 -20.28
C ASP A 676 -2.86 -39.31 -21.70
N GLU A 677 -2.24 -38.49 -22.55
CA GLU A 677 -2.29 -38.49 -24.02
C GLU A 677 -3.23 -37.49 -24.72
N ASP A 678 -2.67 -36.30 -24.91
CA ASP A 678 -2.28 -35.75 -26.22
C ASP A 678 -3.12 -36.02 -27.49
N ASN A 679 -3.31 -34.88 -28.18
CA ASN A 679 -3.19 -34.67 -29.62
C ASN A 679 -4.41 -34.79 -30.56
N GLU A 680 -4.66 -33.64 -31.22
CA GLU A 680 -4.77 -33.47 -32.68
C GLU A 680 -5.75 -34.40 -33.40
N SER A 681 -6.88 -33.93 -33.92
CA SER A 681 -6.97 -33.15 -35.17
C SER A 681 -8.41 -33.39 -35.68
N GLY A 682 -9.08 -32.42 -36.30
CA GLY A 682 -9.02 -32.32 -37.74
C GLY A 682 -10.33 -32.77 -38.41
N SER A 683 -11.08 -31.78 -38.89
CA SER A 683 -11.81 -31.78 -40.17
C SER A 683 -13.08 -32.63 -40.41
N SER A 684 -14.15 -31.88 -40.76
CA SER A 684 -15.00 -32.01 -41.97
C SER A 684 -15.96 -33.19 -42.16
N SER A 685 -17.24 -32.89 -41.92
CA SER A 685 -18.38 -32.88 -42.87
C SER A 685 -18.71 -34.05 -43.83
N SER A 686 -19.99 -34.46 -43.73
CA SER A 686 -20.94 -34.88 -44.79
C SER A 686 -20.77 -36.30 -45.36
N SER A 687 -21.79 -37.12 -45.67
CA SER A 687 -23.18 -36.87 -46.09
C SER A 687 -24.02 -38.17 -46.13
N SER A 688 -25.35 -38.00 -46.27
CA SER A 688 -26.26 -38.75 -47.17
C SER A 688 -27.28 -39.68 -46.46
N SER A 689 -28.53 -39.91 -46.88
CA SER A 689 -29.27 -39.71 -48.13
C SER A 689 -30.79 -39.78 -47.87
N SER A 690 -31.61 -39.19 -48.75
CA SER A 690 -32.65 -39.88 -49.55
C SER A 690 -33.88 -39.02 -49.86
N SER A 691 -33.83 -38.43 -51.05
CA SER A 691 -34.74 -38.59 -52.20
C SER A 691 -36.24 -38.84 -51.98
N GLY A 692 -37.03 -37.99 -52.62
CA GLY A 692 -38.43 -38.21 -53.00
C GLY A 692 -38.81 -37.25 -54.15
N GLU A 693 -38.66 -37.78 -55.37
CA GLU A 693 -39.33 -37.48 -56.65
C GLU A 693 -40.70 -36.74 -56.59
N SER A 694 -41.29 -36.14 -57.63
CA SER A 694 -40.96 -35.53 -58.94
C SER A 694 -42.32 -35.19 -59.60
N SER A 695 -42.31 -34.40 -60.68
CA SER A 695 -43.36 -34.22 -61.71
C SER A 695 -44.47 -33.19 -61.40
N ASP A 696 -44.44 -32.00 -62.01
CA ASP A 696 -44.91 -31.63 -63.38
C ASP A 696 -46.44 -31.81 -63.55
N SER A 697 -47.24 -30.90 -64.09
CA SER A 697 -46.99 -29.78 -65.02
C SER A 697 -48.14 -28.76 -64.96
N ASP A 698 -47.83 -27.53 -65.39
CA ASP A 698 -48.65 -26.54 -66.10
C ASP A 698 -50.14 -26.32 -65.77
N SER A 699 -50.49 -25.07 -65.41
CA SER A 699 -51.12 -24.12 -66.36
C SER A 699 -51.69 -22.88 -65.66
N ASN A 700 -51.35 -21.74 -66.26
CA ASN A 700 -52.05 -20.44 -66.28
C ASN A 700 -51.93 -19.47 -65.09
#